data_AF-F0ZQ48-F1
#
_entry.id   AF-F0ZQ48-F1
#
_cell.length_a   1.000
_cell.length_b   1.000
_cell.length_c   1.000
_cell.angle_alpha   90.00
_cell.angle_beta   90.00
_cell.angle_gamma   90.00
#
_symmetry.space_group_name_H-M   'P 1'
#
loop_
_entity.id
_entity.type
_entity.pdbx_description
1 polymer ?
#
loop_
_entity_poly.entity_id
_entity_poly.type
_entity_poly.pdbx_seq_one_letter_code
_entity_poly.pdbx_strand_id
1 'polypeptide(L)'
;MKSKLFFKVYHNVYLRAIIFKYIKLFNIFNAKREFSLESINSFKYKEYLNHIKINLEDSKFSPQILEKSIPRNIESLEIFFNLQLTPTFTLQDMLPTLQYTLPEFQNAFPAFQNSFPTIYNALIGLQNDFPTPQYAFQTPQNAFQTPQNAFPTFQNALPTLQNVSPTPLGQVQPNLRVIPNIPESIKILKIENFYDIPNQYEFSNLNQLKNLHTLEAKFLPILPNSLPESLTSLFITKYSYVIQKGTLPKNLKNLYVTFDSLKEHECPIEKGSLPDTLEVLKIMGSFNFLVEKGTFPNNLQQLEIVPKCTVQLYEDFFPPSLTRLSIQLSELNIQLPNKLNFLSLFLDKNLDKDYTFAPSLEFLIIDTKSITHKNIPSNLSCLIFGYSLRPSLIDTFGISILPKTITSIDFGYFFNKPLEPKAFEGCNNLRSIRFGLSFNQRLYPTNVFPESVTSIIFKNFDNGGFPLDDDFTFPKALKYIDFGIMFDQMIGINTFSKSGNLKSIILGSAFKQKILDNSIPASVTLLELSNSKYEYSFKPIDPNNTNVKLNIFKNVILKSPFKEMITSIEYSPNGYFPNLSEGHYQSFPTTLKHLKLPFDFNDPIEKISLTDKCQLEYLEFDFSFNQPLFRDYLPMENSIKTLVLGEDFDQILVLEYFKKLETLKVYGKPKLILKANTTTLYSTPIKKNKDHDILMNYLITGKEPSIKDEEDTDKDLGDEEKEDICENQDGNIFYNLKLIETPVDNTKFLDSLNPIFFRFLKLTKKPFKLFAF
;
A
#
# COMPACT_ATOMS: atom_id res chain seq x y z
N MET A 1 43.56 -20.22 22.07
CA MET A 1 43.80 -19.89 20.64
C MET A 1 42.61 -19.20 19.97
N LYS A 2 41.36 -19.70 20.08
CA LYS A 2 40.18 -19.10 19.43
C LYS A 2 39.90 -17.63 19.82
N SER A 3 40.15 -17.21 21.07
CA SER A 3 39.96 -15.81 21.52
C SER A 3 41.01 -14.84 20.98
N LYS A 4 42.30 -15.23 20.96
CA LYS A 4 43.38 -14.39 20.41
C LYS A 4 43.19 -14.13 18.91
N LEU A 5 42.74 -15.13 18.15
CA LEU A 5 42.46 -14.97 16.72
C LEU A 5 41.26 -14.05 16.49
N PHE A 6 40.18 -14.20 17.26
CA PHE A 6 39.04 -13.29 17.22
C PHE A 6 39.46 -11.83 17.45
N PHE A 7 40.26 -11.55 18.49
CA PHE A 7 40.72 -10.18 18.75
C PHE A 7 41.65 -9.66 17.66
N LYS A 8 42.53 -10.48 17.09
CA LYS A 8 43.38 -10.05 15.95
C LYS A 8 42.53 -9.66 14.73
N VAL A 9 41.50 -10.43 14.41
CA VAL A 9 40.56 -10.13 13.31
C VAL A 9 39.69 -8.92 13.63
N TYR A 10 39.19 -8.80 14.85
CA TYR A 10 38.30 -7.72 15.26
C TYR A 10 38.99 -6.35 15.39
N HIS A 11 40.27 -6.31 15.76
CA HIS A 11 41.03 -5.04 15.84
C HIS A 11 41.52 -4.54 14.47
N ASN A 12 41.56 -5.41 13.45
CA ASN A 12 41.84 -4.97 12.09
C ASN A 12 40.61 -4.25 11.51
N VAL A 13 40.75 -2.95 11.23
CA VAL A 13 39.63 -2.08 10.78
C VAL A 13 38.99 -2.60 9.49
N TYR A 14 39.80 -3.10 8.56
CA TYR A 14 39.32 -3.60 7.27
C TYR A 14 38.59 -4.94 7.40
N LEU A 15 39.16 -5.93 8.10
CA LEU A 15 38.51 -7.22 8.33
C LEU A 15 37.22 -7.08 9.15
N ARG A 16 37.24 -6.21 10.18
CA ARG A 16 36.03 -5.87 10.94
C ARG A 16 34.96 -5.22 10.05
N ALA A 17 35.36 -4.33 9.13
CA ALA A 17 34.45 -3.75 8.15
C ALA A 17 33.86 -4.80 7.20
N ILE A 18 34.65 -5.80 6.76
CA ILE A 18 34.17 -6.92 5.94
C ILE A 18 33.17 -7.79 6.71
N ILE A 19 33.44 -8.13 7.97
CA ILE A 19 32.52 -8.92 8.80
C ILE A 19 31.20 -8.17 8.97
N PHE A 20 31.26 -6.87 9.31
CA PHE A 20 30.06 -6.05 9.40
C PHE A 20 29.35 -5.93 8.07
N LYS A 21 30.05 -5.86 6.93
CA LYS A 21 29.44 -5.91 5.60
C LYS A 21 28.59 -7.17 5.45
N TYR A 22 29.13 -8.37 5.68
CA TYR A 22 28.37 -9.61 5.49
C TYR A 22 27.25 -9.83 6.51
N ILE A 23 27.47 -9.49 7.80
CA ILE A 23 26.39 -9.54 8.80
C ILE A 23 25.25 -8.60 8.41
N LYS A 24 25.60 -7.41 7.92
CA LYS A 24 24.63 -6.44 7.45
C LYS A 24 23.91 -6.96 6.21
N LEU A 25 24.62 -7.51 5.22
CA LEU A 25 24.02 -8.13 4.04
C LEU A 25 23.06 -9.27 4.42
N PHE A 26 23.42 -10.14 5.37
CA PHE A 26 22.50 -11.16 5.90
C PHE A 26 21.24 -10.53 6.49
N ASN A 27 21.39 -9.60 7.44
CA ASN A 27 20.26 -8.89 8.04
C ASN A 27 19.42 -8.11 7.01
N ILE A 28 20.04 -7.68 5.92
CA ILE A 28 19.43 -6.97 4.79
C ILE A 28 18.60 -7.92 3.92
N PHE A 29 19.16 -9.07 3.53
CA PHE A 29 18.55 -9.98 2.57
C PHE A 29 17.60 -10.99 3.22
N ASN A 30 17.64 -11.13 4.55
CA ASN A 30 16.70 -11.91 5.34
C ASN A 30 15.25 -11.35 5.31
N ALA A 31 15.01 -10.17 4.73
CA ALA A 31 13.67 -9.62 4.54
C ALA A 31 13.00 -10.09 3.23
N LYS A 32 11.67 -9.94 3.13
CA LYS A 32 10.88 -10.24 1.92
C LYS A 32 11.34 -9.44 0.71
N ARG A 33 11.54 -10.12 -0.42
CA ARG A 33 11.95 -9.53 -1.71
C ARG A 33 11.20 -10.09 -2.89
N GLU A 34 11.13 -9.30 -3.95
CA GLU A 34 10.42 -9.62 -5.17
C GLU A 34 11.39 -9.75 -6.35
N PHE A 35 11.18 -10.75 -7.19
CA PHE A 35 12.05 -11.09 -8.31
C PHE A 35 11.22 -11.55 -9.51
N SER A 36 11.70 -11.26 -10.73
CA SER A 36 11.40 -12.09 -11.90
C SER A 36 12.25 -13.38 -11.86
N LEU A 37 11.85 -14.40 -12.63
CA LEU A 37 12.60 -15.66 -12.75
C LEU A 37 14.05 -15.46 -13.23
N GLU A 38 14.31 -14.49 -14.11
CA GLU A 38 15.65 -14.15 -14.57
C GLU A 38 16.45 -13.43 -13.46
N SER A 39 15.83 -12.46 -12.80
CA SER A 39 16.51 -11.65 -11.78
C SER A 39 16.95 -12.47 -10.57
N ILE A 40 16.13 -13.42 -10.09
CA ILE A 40 16.49 -14.27 -8.94
C ILE A 40 17.69 -15.17 -9.27
N ASN A 41 17.80 -15.65 -10.51
CA ASN A 41 18.90 -16.50 -10.92
C ASN A 41 20.22 -15.73 -11.08
N SER A 42 20.16 -14.46 -11.46
CA SER A 42 21.32 -13.56 -11.49
C SER A 42 21.66 -12.91 -10.13
N PHE A 43 20.80 -13.11 -9.12
CA PHE A 43 20.93 -12.39 -7.85
C PHE A 43 22.06 -12.94 -6.98
N LYS A 44 23.16 -12.19 -6.91
CA LYS A 44 24.40 -12.56 -6.19
C LYS A 44 24.19 -12.98 -4.72
N TYR A 45 23.18 -12.43 -4.05
CA TYR A 45 22.93 -12.64 -2.62
C TYR A 45 21.77 -13.61 -2.34
N LYS A 46 21.43 -14.46 -3.30
CA LYS A 46 20.27 -15.39 -3.27
C LYS A 46 20.23 -16.31 -2.04
N GLU A 47 21.38 -16.80 -1.57
CA GLU A 47 21.47 -17.68 -0.40
C GLU A 47 21.11 -17.00 0.94
N TYR A 48 21.15 -15.67 0.99
CA TYR A 48 20.75 -14.92 2.18
C TYR A 48 19.24 -14.63 2.25
N LEU A 49 18.48 -15.05 1.24
CA LEU A 49 17.04 -14.83 1.18
C LEU A 49 16.29 -15.83 2.05
N ASN A 50 15.37 -15.33 2.86
CA ASN A 50 14.47 -16.15 3.66
C ASN A 50 13.00 -16.02 3.18
N HIS A 51 12.66 -14.87 2.59
CA HIS A 51 11.32 -14.56 2.11
C HIS A 51 11.39 -14.05 0.67
N ILE A 52 10.73 -14.74 -0.26
CA ILE A 52 10.83 -14.45 -1.70
C ILE A 52 9.42 -14.35 -2.30
N LYS A 53 9.21 -13.36 -3.17
CA LYS A 53 8.11 -13.24 -4.12
C LYS A 53 8.67 -13.39 -5.53
N ILE A 54 8.07 -14.25 -6.34
CA ILE A 54 8.48 -14.50 -7.72
C ILE A 54 7.33 -14.12 -8.64
N ASN A 55 7.57 -13.17 -9.54
CA ASN A 55 6.65 -12.83 -10.63
C ASN A 55 7.01 -13.68 -11.86
N LEU A 56 6.06 -14.45 -12.34
CA LEU A 56 6.19 -15.35 -13.47
C LEU A 56 5.39 -14.83 -14.65
N GLU A 57 6.02 -14.68 -15.80
CA GLU A 57 5.32 -14.47 -17.07
C GLU A 57 4.92 -15.83 -17.64
N ASP A 58 3.67 -15.97 -18.07
CA ASP A 58 3.10 -17.25 -18.52
C ASP A 58 3.89 -17.91 -19.66
N SER A 59 4.44 -17.10 -20.58
CA SER A 59 5.25 -17.55 -21.70
C SER A 59 6.60 -18.16 -21.32
N LYS A 60 7.06 -17.95 -20.08
CA LYS A 60 8.37 -18.40 -19.57
C LYS A 60 8.26 -19.45 -18.46
N PHE A 61 7.05 -19.93 -18.17
CA PHE A 61 6.84 -20.90 -17.10
C PHE A 61 7.36 -22.29 -17.48
N SER A 62 8.31 -22.80 -16.70
CA SER A 62 8.66 -24.22 -16.65
C SER A 62 8.79 -24.66 -15.20
N PRO A 63 8.07 -25.71 -14.77
CA PRO A 63 8.18 -26.27 -13.43
C PRO A 63 9.64 -26.49 -13.00
N GLN A 64 10.45 -27.09 -13.88
CA GLN A 64 11.86 -27.43 -13.59
C GLN A 64 12.74 -26.20 -13.38
N ILE A 65 12.43 -25.08 -14.03
CA ILE A 65 13.19 -23.83 -13.86
C ILE A 65 12.83 -23.18 -12.53
N LEU A 66 11.56 -23.22 -12.13
CA LEU A 66 11.11 -22.70 -10.84
C LEU A 66 11.77 -23.46 -9.68
N GLU A 67 11.81 -24.79 -9.75
CA GLU A 67 12.45 -25.65 -8.74
C GLU A 67 13.93 -25.27 -8.52
N LYS A 68 14.69 -25.05 -9.60
CA LYS A 68 16.10 -24.61 -9.51
C LYS A 68 16.26 -23.17 -9.01
N SER A 69 15.22 -22.35 -9.18
CA SER A 69 15.26 -20.92 -8.85
C SER A 69 14.99 -20.66 -7.37
N ILE A 70 14.38 -21.60 -6.65
CA ILE A 70 14.03 -21.45 -5.24
C ILE A 70 15.20 -21.89 -4.34
N PRO A 71 15.75 -21.02 -3.46
CA PRO A 71 16.78 -21.43 -2.49
C PRO A 71 16.23 -22.43 -1.47
N ARG A 72 17.07 -23.32 -0.95
CA ARG A 72 16.60 -24.39 -0.04
C ARG A 72 16.24 -23.90 1.36
N ASN A 73 16.74 -22.74 1.77
CA ASN A 73 16.61 -22.19 3.12
C ASN A 73 15.43 -21.21 3.28
N ILE A 74 14.55 -21.10 2.29
CA ILE A 74 13.43 -20.17 2.37
C ILE A 74 12.36 -20.65 3.35
N GLU A 75 11.85 -19.74 4.17
CA GLU A 75 10.69 -20.00 5.03
C GLU A 75 9.41 -19.41 4.43
N SER A 76 9.52 -18.53 3.45
CA SER A 76 8.37 -17.88 2.81
C SER A 76 8.52 -17.73 1.31
N LEU A 77 7.51 -18.19 0.58
CA LEU A 77 7.42 -18.11 -0.87
C LEU A 77 6.10 -17.50 -1.30
N GLU A 78 6.17 -16.49 -2.16
CA GLU A 78 5.03 -15.95 -2.87
C GLU A 78 5.26 -16.12 -4.37
N ILE A 79 4.27 -16.60 -5.10
CA ILE A 79 4.31 -16.78 -6.55
C ILE A 79 3.16 -15.99 -7.15
N PHE A 80 3.47 -15.13 -8.10
CA PHE A 80 2.51 -14.31 -8.83
C PHE A 80 2.60 -14.64 -10.31
N PHE A 81 1.50 -15.06 -10.92
CA PHE A 81 1.43 -15.29 -12.37
C PHE A 81 0.90 -14.04 -13.09
N ASN A 82 1.71 -13.50 -14.01
CA ASN A 82 1.35 -12.40 -14.88
C ASN A 82 0.70 -12.97 -16.15
N LEU A 83 -0.62 -13.02 -16.13
CA LEU A 83 -1.45 -13.57 -17.20
C LEU A 83 -1.57 -12.55 -18.32
N GLN A 84 -1.09 -12.88 -19.53
CA GLN A 84 -1.32 -12.01 -20.70
C GLN A 84 -2.60 -12.35 -21.49
N LEU A 85 -3.26 -13.49 -21.25
CA LEU A 85 -4.48 -13.86 -21.97
C LEU A 85 -5.38 -14.69 -21.05
N THR A 86 -6.68 -14.39 -21.04
CA THR A 86 -7.70 -15.29 -20.49
C THR A 86 -7.65 -16.60 -21.27
N PRO A 87 -7.41 -17.77 -20.66
CA PRO A 87 -7.59 -19.02 -21.37
C PRO A 87 -9.09 -19.17 -21.69
N THR A 88 -9.44 -19.18 -22.97
CA THR A 88 -10.73 -19.67 -23.43
C THR A 88 -10.73 -21.18 -23.22
N PHE A 89 -11.25 -21.63 -22.08
CA PHE A 89 -11.56 -23.05 -21.87
C PHE A 89 -12.56 -23.47 -22.94
N THR A 90 -12.18 -24.43 -23.79
CA THR A 90 -13.11 -25.03 -24.75
C THR A 90 -13.89 -26.16 -24.07
N LEU A 91 -15.09 -26.49 -24.56
CA LEU A 91 -15.85 -27.66 -24.09
C LEU A 91 -15.04 -28.97 -24.13
N GLN A 92 -13.99 -29.00 -24.94
CA GLN A 92 -13.06 -30.12 -25.10
C GLN A 92 -12.09 -30.28 -23.91
N ASP A 93 -11.79 -29.19 -23.20
CA ASP A 93 -10.95 -29.19 -22.00
C ASP A 93 -11.73 -29.63 -20.74
N MET A 94 -13.06 -29.55 -20.79
CA MET A 94 -13.99 -29.98 -19.73
C MET A 94 -14.41 -31.45 -19.81
N LEU A 95 -14.11 -32.11 -20.92
CA LEU A 95 -14.51 -33.49 -21.24
C LEU A 95 -13.98 -34.56 -20.28
N PRO A 96 -12.74 -34.47 -19.73
CA PRO A 96 -12.29 -35.42 -18.71
C PRO A 96 -13.14 -35.33 -17.43
N THR A 97 -13.46 -34.12 -16.97
CA THR A 97 -14.27 -33.88 -15.76
C THR A 97 -15.71 -34.40 -15.86
N LEU A 98 -16.30 -34.42 -17.06
CA LEU A 98 -17.64 -34.97 -17.31
C LEU A 98 -17.66 -36.50 -17.43
N GLN A 99 -16.53 -37.13 -17.76
CA GLN A 99 -16.42 -38.59 -17.92
C GLN A 99 -16.36 -39.34 -16.59
N TYR A 100 -16.03 -38.66 -15.48
CA TYR A 100 -15.88 -39.25 -14.15
C TYR A 100 -17.10 -39.06 -13.24
N THR A 101 -18.17 -38.42 -13.74
CA THR A 101 -19.47 -38.33 -13.05
C THR A 101 -20.46 -39.32 -13.67
N LEU A 102 -20.62 -40.47 -12.99
CA LEU A 102 -21.61 -41.56 -13.18
C LEU A 102 -21.37 -42.64 -14.29
N PRO A 103 -21.52 -43.95 -13.97
CA PRO A 103 -21.47 -45.05 -14.95
C PRO A 103 -22.65 -45.13 -15.94
N GLU A 104 -23.71 -44.35 -15.77
CA GLU A 104 -24.94 -44.50 -16.57
C GLU A 104 -24.91 -43.76 -17.93
N PHE A 105 -23.89 -42.95 -18.20
CA PHE A 105 -23.74 -42.24 -19.48
C PHE A 105 -23.22 -43.12 -20.64
N GLN A 106 -22.69 -44.32 -20.37
CA GLN A 106 -22.16 -45.21 -21.42
C GLN A 106 -23.22 -45.72 -22.39
N ASN A 107 -24.51 -45.75 -21.99
CA ASN A 107 -25.59 -46.20 -22.86
C ASN A 107 -26.31 -45.07 -23.62
N ALA A 108 -26.13 -43.80 -23.22
CA ALA A 108 -26.72 -42.64 -23.89
C ALA A 108 -25.78 -41.97 -24.91
N PHE A 109 -24.47 -42.17 -24.76
CA PHE A 109 -23.44 -41.55 -25.60
C PHE A 109 -23.52 -41.93 -27.09
N PRO A 110 -23.81 -43.19 -27.49
CA PRO A 110 -23.96 -43.54 -28.91
C PRO A 110 -25.16 -42.85 -29.57
N ALA A 111 -26.26 -42.68 -28.82
CA ALA A 111 -27.46 -42.01 -29.32
C ALA A 111 -27.22 -40.50 -29.57
N PHE A 112 -26.45 -39.86 -28.69
CA PHE A 112 -26.10 -38.43 -28.80
C PHE A 112 -25.02 -38.16 -29.86
N GLN A 113 -24.01 -39.03 -29.99
CA GLN A 113 -23.02 -38.93 -31.06
C GLN A 113 -23.62 -39.13 -32.45
N ASN A 114 -24.61 -40.01 -32.60
CA ASN A 114 -25.27 -40.24 -33.89
C ASN A 114 -26.21 -39.10 -34.32
N SER A 115 -26.60 -38.18 -33.42
CA SER A 115 -27.43 -37.01 -33.77
C SER A 115 -26.64 -35.80 -34.27
N PHE A 116 -25.34 -35.71 -33.97
CA PHE A 116 -24.51 -34.56 -34.34
C PHE A 116 -24.27 -34.40 -35.84
N PRO A 117 -23.93 -35.46 -36.61
CA PRO A 117 -23.80 -35.36 -38.06
C PRO A 117 -25.11 -34.95 -38.73
N THR A 118 -26.24 -35.39 -38.19
CA THR A 118 -27.58 -35.13 -38.72
C THR A 118 -27.98 -33.66 -38.55
N ILE A 119 -27.68 -33.06 -37.39
CA ILE A 119 -27.91 -31.63 -37.12
C ILE A 119 -26.95 -30.76 -37.93
N TYR A 120 -25.68 -31.17 -38.05
CA TYR A 120 -24.67 -30.47 -38.85
C TYR A 120 -25.01 -30.47 -40.35
N ASN A 121 -25.45 -31.61 -40.89
CA ASN A 121 -25.89 -31.72 -42.29
C ASN A 121 -27.21 -30.96 -42.54
N ALA A 122 -28.12 -30.90 -41.57
CA ALA A 122 -29.33 -30.09 -41.68
C ALA A 122 -29.02 -28.58 -41.69
N LEU A 123 -27.99 -28.14 -40.95
CA LEU A 123 -27.53 -26.75 -40.95
C LEU A 123 -26.81 -26.36 -42.25
N ILE A 124 -26.04 -27.27 -42.86
CA ILE A 124 -25.41 -27.04 -44.18
C ILE A 124 -26.46 -27.01 -45.31
N GLY A 125 -27.51 -27.83 -45.23
CA GLY A 125 -28.62 -27.81 -46.20
C GLY A 125 -29.45 -26.52 -46.17
N LEU A 126 -29.55 -25.85 -45.01
CA LEU A 126 -30.23 -24.57 -44.86
C LEU A 126 -29.43 -23.36 -45.37
N GLN A 127 -28.13 -23.54 -45.67
CA GLN A 127 -27.24 -22.45 -46.08
C GLN A 127 -27.09 -22.32 -47.60
N ASN A 128 -27.56 -23.29 -48.40
CA ASN A 128 -27.26 -23.36 -49.83
C ASN A 128 -28.44 -23.32 -50.82
N ASP A 129 -29.71 -23.18 -50.41
CA ASP A 129 -30.81 -23.04 -51.38
C ASP A 129 -31.99 -22.18 -50.88
N PHE A 130 -32.34 -21.15 -51.67
CA PHE A 130 -33.70 -20.60 -51.83
C PHE A 130 -33.95 -20.56 -53.35
N PRO A 131 -35.13 -20.95 -53.92
CA PRO A 131 -36.48 -20.82 -53.34
C PRO A 131 -37.50 -21.97 -53.65
N THR A 132 -38.51 -22.15 -52.79
CA THR A 132 -39.99 -22.25 -53.03
C THR A 132 -40.68 -23.07 -51.93
N PRO A 133 -41.84 -22.63 -51.38
CA PRO A 133 -42.36 -23.18 -50.13
C PRO A 133 -43.53 -24.14 -50.36
N GLN A 134 -43.29 -25.45 -50.30
CA GLN A 134 -44.39 -26.38 -50.02
C GLN A 134 -44.02 -27.72 -49.37
N TYR A 135 -42.75 -27.96 -49.00
CA TYR A 135 -42.36 -29.20 -48.29
C TYR A 135 -41.48 -28.99 -47.03
N ALA A 136 -41.25 -27.76 -46.58
CA ALA A 136 -40.29 -27.44 -45.51
C ALA A 136 -40.76 -27.70 -44.05
N PHE A 137 -41.97 -28.24 -43.82
CA PHE A 137 -42.53 -28.36 -42.45
C PHE A 137 -42.54 -29.77 -41.84
N GLN A 138 -42.14 -30.83 -42.55
CA GLN A 138 -42.12 -32.19 -41.98
C GLN A 138 -40.77 -32.61 -41.38
N THR A 139 -39.66 -32.00 -41.79
CA THR A 139 -38.32 -32.32 -41.28
C THR A 139 -38.02 -31.83 -39.86
N PRO A 140 -38.53 -30.68 -39.37
CA PRO A 140 -38.26 -30.25 -37.99
C PRO A 140 -39.01 -31.09 -36.94
N GLN A 141 -40.18 -31.67 -37.27
CA GLN A 141 -41.01 -32.35 -36.26
C GLN A 141 -40.42 -33.70 -35.79
N ASN A 142 -39.72 -34.42 -36.65
CA ASN A 142 -39.10 -35.70 -36.29
C ASN A 142 -37.81 -35.54 -35.47
N ALA A 143 -37.14 -34.37 -35.52
CA ALA A 143 -35.95 -34.09 -34.73
C ALA A 143 -36.24 -33.78 -33.25
N PHE A 144 -37.49 -33.38 -32.92
CA PHE A 144 -37.90 -33.01 -31.56
C PHE A 144 -38.67 -34.10 -30.80
N GLN A 145 -39.03 -35.24 -31.43
CA GLN A 145 -39.73 -36.34 -30.74
C GLN A 145 -38.80 -37.25 -29.93
N THR A 146 -37.51 -37.37 -30.30
CA THR A 146 -36.56 -38.26 -29.64
C THR A 146 -36.17 -37.86 -28.21
N PRO A 147 -36.01 -36.57 -27.86
CA PRO A 147 -35.72 -36.14 -26.48
C PRO A 147 -36.90 -36.26 -25.51
N GLN A 148 -38.15 -36.24 -26.01
CA GLN A 148 -39.34 -36.30 -25.16
C GLN A 148 -39.57 -37.69 -24.53
N ASN A 149 -39.09 -38.75 -25.16
CA ASN A 149 -39.24 -40.12 -24.64
C ASN A 149 -38.21 -40.51 -23.56
N ALA A 150 -37.18 -39.70 -23.31
CA ALA A 150 -36.13 -39.98 -22.33
C ALA A 150 -36.40 -39.41 -20.92
N PHE A 151 -37.40 -38.54 -20.78
CA PHE A 151 -37.74 -37.86 -19.54
C PHE A 151 -38.34 -38.75 -18.42
N PRO A 152 -39.18 -39.77 -18.70
CA PRO A 152 -39.78 -40.59 -17.64
C PRO A 152 -38.80 -41.52 -16.92
N THR A 153 -37.72 -41.95 -17.60
CA THR A 153 -36.72 -42.88 -17.06
C THR A 153 -35.82 -42.22 -16.02
N PHE A 154 -35.56 -40.91 -16.17
CA PHE A 154 -34.75 -40.11 -15.25
C PHE A 154 -35.43 -39.89 -13.88
N GLN A 155 -36.76 -39.83 -13.85
CA GLN A 155 -37.53 -39.60 -12.62
C GLN A 155 -37.55 -40.81 -11.68
N ASN A 156 -37.36 -42.02 -12.20
CA ASN A 156 -37.45 -43.26 -11.42
C ASN A 156 -36.13 -43.69 -10.73
N ALA A 157 -34.99 -43.09 -11.08
CA ALA A 157 -33.67 -43.47 -10.55
C ALA A 157 -33.22 -42.68 -9.30
N LEU A 158 -33.96 -41.63 -8.91
CA LEU A 158 -33.60 -40.70 -7.84
C LEU A 158 -33.53 -41.30 -6.41
N PRO A 159 -34.36 -42.30 -6.00
CA PRO A 159 -34.36 -42.78 -4.61
C PRO A 159 -33.17 -43.67 -4.23
N THR A 160 -32.47 -44.26 -5.21
CA THR A 160 -31.37 -45.21 -4.98
C THR A 160 -30.00 -44.57 -4.79
N LEU A 161 -29.87 -43.26 -5.04
CA LEU A 161 -28.62 -42.49 -4.95
C LEU A 161 -28.24 -42.01 -3.54
N GLN A 162 -29.10 -42.19 -2.53
CA GLN A 162 -28.87 -41.63 -1.18
C GLN A 162 -27.96 -42.47 -0.26
N ASN A 163 -27.54 -43.68 -0.64
CA ASN A 163 -26.98 -44.66 0.31
C ASN A 163 -25.58 -45.24 0.00
N VAL A 164 -24.72 -44.60 -0.80
CA VAL A 164 -23.39 -45.18 -1.10
C VAL A 164 -22.25 -44.21 -0.77
N SER A 165 -21.47 -44.55 0.26
CA SER A 165 -20.22 -43.87 0.66
C SER A 165 -19.06 -44.23 -0.28
N PRO A 166 -18.10 -43.32 -0.57
CA PRO A 166 -17.07 -43.60 -1.56
C PRO A 166 -15.84 -44.29 -0.96
N THR A 167 -15.29 -45.28 -1.68
CA THR A 167 -13.91 -45.78 -1.55
C THR A 167 -13.08 -45.32 -2.75
N PRO A 168 -11.74 -45.16 -2.62
CA PRO A 168 -10.93 -44.34 -3.51
C PRO A 168 -10.41 -45.13 -4.71
N LEU A 169 -10.64 -44.66 -5.94
CA LEU A 169 -10.12 -45.31 -7.15
C LEU A 169 -9.75 -44.32 -8.27
N GLY A 170 -8.53 -44.48 -8.77
CA GLY A 170 -8.20 -44.38 -10.19
C GLY A 170 -7.60 -43.06 -10.68
N GLN A 171 -6.27 -43.01 -10.78
CA GLN A 171 -5.50 -41.90 -11.33
C GLN A 171 -5.67 -41.75 -12.86
N VAL A 172 -6.19 -40.61 -13.32
CA VAL A 172 -5.89 -40.01 -14.64
C VAL A 172 -5.82 -38.48 -14.46
N GLN A 173 -4.63 -37.90 -14.57
CA GLN A 173 -4.39 -36.46 -14.41
C GLN A 173 -4.58 -35.72 -15.75
N PRO A 174 -5.39 -34.64 -15.83
CA PRO A 174 -5.31 -33.69 -16.93
C PRO A 174 -3.94 -32.97 -16.88
N ASN A 175 -3.51 -32.34 -17.98
CA ASN A 175 -2.28 -31.54 -18.07
C ASN A 175 -2.35 -30.31 -17.12
N LEU A 176 -2.27 -30.56 -15.82
CA LEU A 176 -2.26 -29.57 -14.76
C LEU A 176 -0.90 -28.90 -14.73
N ARG A 177 -0.87 -27.56 -14.65
CA ARG A 177 0.34 -26.85 -14.25
C ARG A 177 0.68 -27.29 -12.82
N VAL A 178 1.65 -28.19 -12.67
CA VAL A 178 2.15 -28.62 -11.37
C VAL A 178 3.15 -27.58 -10.86
N ILE A 179 2.99 -27.10 -9.62
CA ILE A 179 4.03 -26.32 -8.95
C ILE A 179 4.96 -27.33 -8.29
N PRO A 180 6.15 -27.58 -8.82
CA PRO A 180 6.98 -28.69 -8.34
C PRO A 180 7.63 -28.36 -7.00
N ASN A 181 7.78 -29.42 -6.18
CA ASN A 181 8.71 -29.55 -5.06
C ASN A 181 9.03 -28.26 -4.30
N ILE A 182 7.99 -27.73 -3.64
CA ILE A 182 8.14 -26.65 -2.68
C ILE A 182 9.02 -27.14 -1.51
N PRO A 183 10.07 -26.41 -1.10
CA PRO A 183 10.92 -26.84 0.02
C PRO A 183 10.14 -27.13 1.30
N GLU A 184 10.51 -28.19 2.03
CA GLU A 184 9.87 -28.54 3.31
C GLU A 184 10.06 -27.48 4.42
N SER A 185 11.04 -26.56 4.25
CA SER A 185 11.30 -25.44 5.15
C SER A 185 10.22 -24.34 5.09
N ILE A 186 9.32 -24.38 4.11
CA ILE A 186 8.31 -23.33 3.94
C ILE A 186 7.31 -23.33 5.10
N LYS A 187 7.20 -22.16 5.73
CA LYS A 187 6.19 -21.82 6.75
C LYS A 187 5.09 -20.94 6.20
N ILE A 188 5.36 -20.15 5.15
CA ILE A 188 4.40 -19.23 4.52
C ILE A 188 4.41 -19.44 3.01
N LEU A 189 3.28 -19.83 2.43
CA LEU A 189 3.13 -19.97 0.99
C LEU A 189 1.99 -19.08 0.48
N LYS A 190 2.27 -18.29 -0.55
CA LYS A 190 1.26 -17.49 -1.26
C LYS A 190 1.31 -17.77 -2.76
N ILE A 191 0.17 -18.05 -3.37
CA ILE A 191 0.07 -18.27 -4.81
C ILE A 191 -1.08 -17.40 -5.34
N GLU A 192 -0.78 -16.49 -6.26
CA GLU A 192 -1.72 -15.54 -6.86
C GLU A 192 -1.88 -15.78 -8.36
N ASN A 193 -3.08 -15.52 -8.91
CA ASN A 193 -3.39 -15.58 -10.34
C ASN A 193 -3.15 -16.94 -11.02
N PHE A 194 -3.36 -18.04 -10.29
CA PHE A 194 -3.17 -19.39 -10.80
C PHE A 194 -4.55 -20.01 -11.15
N TYR A 195 -4.84 -20.18 -12.44
CA TYR A 195 -6.13 -20.70 -12.94
C TYR A 195 -6.24 -22.23 -12.95
N ASP A 196 -5.11 -22.92 -13.09
CA ASP A 196 -5.02 -24.37 -12.98
C ASP A 196 -4.62 -24.75 -11.56
N ILE A 197 -4.94 -25.95 -11.10
CA ILE A 197 -4.70 -26.33 -9.70
C ILE A 197 -3.40 -27.14 -9.59
N PRO A 198 -2.48 -26.83 -8.65
CA PRO A 198 -1.47 -27.80 -8.25
C PRO A 198 -2.26 -28.93 -7.61
N ASN A 199 -2.07 -30.18 -8.06
CA ASN A 199 -2.72 -31.34 -7.46
C ASN A 199 -2.86 -31.15 -5.95
N GLN A 200 -4.08 -31.04 -5.43
CA GLN A 200 -4.36 -30.74 -4.01
C GLN A 200 -3.69 -31.76 -3.05
N TYR A 201 -3.15 -32.85 -3.58
CA TYR A 201 -2.33 -33.85 -2.93
C TYR A 201 -0.93 -33.36 -2.49
N GLU A 202 -0.42 -32.22 -2.97
CA GLU A 202 0.97 -31.79 -2.72
C GLU A 202 1.18 -30.97 -1.42
N PHE A 203 0.16 -30.26 -0.92
CA PHE A 203 0.34 -29.45 0.30
C PHE A 203 0.35 -30.29 1.58
N SER A 204 -0.28 -31.46 1.56
CA SER A 204 -0.37 -32.38 2.71
C SER A 204 1.00 -32.74 3.31
N ASN A 205 2.06 -32.74 2.49
CA ASN A 205 3.43 -33.07 2.89
C ASN A 205 4.21 -31.87 3.50
N LEU A 206 3.69 -30.65 3.42
CA LEU A 206 4.36 -29.45 3.93
C LEU A 206 4.14 -29.26 5.43
N ASN A 207 4.75 -30.13 6.23
CA ASN A 207 4.53 -30.23 7.68
C ASN A 207 4.96 -28.98 8.49
N GLN A 208 5.75 -28.07 7.91
CA GLN A 208 6.12 -26.80 8.55
C GLN A 208 5.20 -25.63 8.17
N LEU A 209 4.31 -25.83 7.19
CA LEU A 209 3.46 -24.78 6.64
C LEU A 209 2.46 -24.29 7.69
N LYS A 210 2.54 -23.00 8.03
CA LYS A 210 1.67 -22.33 9.01
C LYS A 210 0.63 -21.44 8.35
N ASN A 211 1.04 -20.73 7.30
CA ASN A 211 0.21 -19.76 6.61
C ASN A 211 0.13 -20.13 5.14
N LEU A 212 -1.09 -20.33 4.66
CA LEU A 212 -1.36 -20.62 3.27
C LEU A 212 -2.29 -19.55 2.71
N HIS A 213 -1.81 -18.80 1.72
CA HIS A 213 -2.58 -17.85 0.96
C HIS A 213 -2.76 -18.40 -0.45
N THR A 214 -3.80 -19.19 -0.65
CA THR A 214 -3.94 -19.95 -1.89
C THR A 214 -5.36 -20.02 -2.40
N LEU A 215 -5.37 -20.21 -3.72
CA LEU A 215 -6.49 -20.51 -4.59
C LEU A 215 -7.31 -19.29 -4.99
N GLU A 216 -7.32 -19.04 -6.30
CA GLU A 216 -8.56 -18.78 -7.02
C GLU A 216 -9.32 -20.11 -7.13
N ALA A 217 -10.06 -20.48 -6.08
CA ALA A 217 -10.69 -21.80 -5.94
C ALA A 217 -12.03 -21.86 -6.71
N LYS A 218 -12.05 -21.31 -7.92
CA LYS A 218 -13.29 -21.16 -8.67
C LYS A 218 -13.84 -22.50 -9.14
N PHE A 219 -12.96 -23.46 -9.43
CA PHE A 219 -13.29 -24.68 -10.19
C PHE A 219 -13.11 -26.01 -9.44
N LEU A 220 -12.52 -26.04 -8.23
CA LEU A 220 -12.51 -27.27 -7.42
C LEU A 220 -12.78 -27.00 -5.93
N PRO A 221 -13.49 -27.93 -5.25
CA PRO A 221 -13.67 -27.90 -3.79
C PRO A 221 -12.36 -28.25 -3.07
N ILE A 222 -12.26 -27.86 -1.80
CA ILE A 222 -11.20 -28.35 -0.92
C ILE A 222 -11.51 -29.79 -0.53
N LEU A 223 -10.64 -30.73 -0.86
CA LEU A 223 -10.82 -32.14 -0.50
C LEU A 223 -10.37 -32.44 0.94
N PRO A 224 -11.00 -33.39 1.63
CA PRO A 224 -10.50 -33.88 2.92
C PRO A 224 -9.02 -34.32 2.82
N ASN A 225 -8.24 -34.02 3.85
CA ASN A 225 -6.80 -34.32 3.95
C ASN A 225 -5.89 -33.65 2.88
N SER A 226 -6.38 -32.70 2.09
CA SER A 226 -5.57 -31.96 1.12
C SER A 226 -4.66 -30.89 1.76
N LEU A 227 -5.08 -30.37 2.92
CA LEU A 227 -4.40 -29.31 3.65
C LEU A 227 -3.59 -29.90 4.83
N PRO A 228 -2.35 -29.42 5.09
CA PRO A 228 -1.54 -29.94 6.18
C PRO A 228 -2.06 -29.51 7.56
N GLU A 229 -2.02 -30.44 8.51
CA GLU A 229 -2.47 -30.25 9.91
C GLU A 229 -1.66 -29.18 10.68
N SER A 230 -0.50 -28.78 10.15
CA SER A 230 0.34 -27.72 10.70
C SER A 230 -0.22 -26.31 10.51
N LEU A 231 -1.21 -26.13 9.61
CA LEU A 231 -1.78 -24.83 9.26
C LEU A 231 -2.49 -24.16 10.43
N THR A 232 -2.17 -22.88 10.60
CA THR A 232 -2.80 -21.98 11.57
C THR A 232 -3.55 -20.83 10.90
N SER A 233 -3.24 -20.50 9.64
CA SER A 233 -3.92 -19.47 8.88
C SER A 233 -4.12 -19.86 7.42
N LEU A 234 -5.33 -19.68 6.92
CA LEU A 234 -5.73 -20.02 5.56
C LEU A 234 -6.46 -18.85 4.92
N PHE A 235 -6.01 -18.42 3.74
CA PHE A 235 -6.64 -17.41 2.92
C PHE A 235 -7.01 -18.02 1.58
N ILE A 236 -8.30 -17.95 1.22
CA ILE A 236 -8.88 -18.51 0.00
C ILE A 236 -9.58 -17.37 -0.75
N THR A 237 -9.38 -17.29 -2.06
CA THR A 237 -10.00 -16.28 -2.92
C THR A 237 -10.84 -16.91 -4.02
N LYS A 238 -11.86 -16.17 -4.51
CA LYS A 238 -12.77 -16.63 -5.58
C LYS A 238 -13.30 -18.06 -5.39
N TYR A 239 -13.64 -18.45 -4.16
CA TYR A 239 -14.15 -19.79 -3.86
C TYR A 239 -15.62 -19.93 -4.29
N SER A 240 -15.97 -21.07 -4.89
CA SER A 240 -17.33 -21.31 -5.40
C SER A 240 -18.01 -22.54 -4.79
N TYR A 241 -17.44 -23.10 -3.71
CA TYR A 241 -17.95 -24.32 -3.07
C TYR A 241 -18.28 -24.07 -1.60
N VAL A 242 -19.18 -24.88 -1.05
CA VAL A 242 -19.46 -24.89 0.39
C VAL A 242 -18.26 -25.48 1.13
N ILE A 243 -17.88 -24.89 2.26
CA ILE A 243 -16.88 -25.48 3.16
C ILE A 243 -17.53 -26.67 3.87
N GLN A 244 -17.08 -27.88 3.52
CA GLN A 244 -17.63 -29.12 4.06
C GLN A 244 -16.90 -29.60 5.31
N LYS A 245 -17.58 -30.41 6.12
CA LYS A 245 -16.99 -31.03 7.31
C LYS A 245 -15.77 -31.89 6.95
N GLY A 246 -14.68 -31.72 7.70
CA GLY A 246 -13.43 -32.48 7.50
C GLY A 246 -12.52 -31.95 6.39
N THR A 247 -12.85 -30.83 5.75
CA THR A 247 -12.00 -30.20 4.72
C THR A 247 -10.94 -29.25 5.31
N LEU A 248 -11.23 -28.63 6.46
CA LEU A 248 -10.33 -27.70 7.14
C LEU A 248 -9.47 -28.41 8.20
N PRO A 249 -8.17 -28.05 8.34
CA PRO A 249 -7.30 -28.58 9.38
C PRO A 249 -7.79 -28.24 10.79
N LYS A 250 -7.62 -29.17 11.73
CA LYS A 250 -8.17 -29.02 13.11
C LYS A 250 -7.48 -27.96 13.97
N ASN A 251 -6.27 -27.51 13.59
CA ASN A 251 -5.47 -26.53 14.32
C ASN A 251 -5.60 -25.10 13.77
N LEU A 252 -6.51 -24.89 12.80
CA LEU A 252 -6.66 -23.62 12.12
C LEU A 252 -7.19 -22.56 13.09
N LYS A 253 -6.51 -21.41 13.15
CA LYS A 253 -6.88 -20.26 13.99
C LYS A 253 -7.51 -19.13 13.20
N ASN A 254 -7.03 -18.89 11.99
CA ASN A 254 -7.51 -17.80 11.14
C ASN A 254 -7.96 -18.33 9.78
N LEU A 255 -9.16 -17.95 9.37
CA LEU A 255 -9.74 -18.32 8.08
C LEU A 255 -10.26 -17.06 7.38
N TYR A 256 -9.77 -16.83 6.17
CA TYR A 256 -10.18 -15.73 5.31
C TYR A 256 -10.65 -16.29 3.98
N VAL A 257 -11.90 -16.05 3.61
CA VAL A 257 -12.48 -16.62 2.39
C VAL A 257 -13.21 -15.55 1.60
N THR A 258 -12.87 -15.42 0.32
CA THR A 258 -13.64 -14.64 -0.65
C THR A 258 -14.37 -15.58 -1.59
N PHE A 259 -15.68 -15.43 -1.69
CA PHE A 259 -16.57 -16.25 -2.51
C PHE A 259 -16.97 -15.49 -3.79
N ASP A 260 -16.99 -16.17 -4.96
CA ASP A 260 -17.27 -15.55 -6.28
C ASP A 260 -18.72 -15.78 -6.76
N SER A 261 -19.20 -17.02 -6.74
CA SER A 261 -20.49 -17.37 -7.39
C SER A 261 -21.19 -18.55 -6.70
N LEU A 262 -21.47 -18.42 -5.41
CA LEU A 262 -22.42 -19.32 -4.76
C LEU A 262 -23.85 -19.02 -5.23
N LYS A 263 -24.70 -20.05 -5.31
CA LYS A 263 -26.13 -19.85 -5.56
C LYS A 263 -26.71 -18.96 -4.46
N GLU A 264 -27.64 -18.08 -4.82
CA GLU A 264 -28.35 -17.25 -3.84
C GLU A 264 -28.97 -18.14 -2.74
N HIS A 265 -28.85 -17.71 -1.48
CA HIS A 265 -29.43 -18.35 -0.30
C HIS A 265 -28.77 -19.65 0.21
N GLU A 266 -27.71 -20.16 -0.40
CA GLU A 266 -26.91 -21.26 0.19
C GLU A 266 -25.91 -20.72 1.22
N CYS A 267 -25.87 -21.33 2.41
CA CYS A 267 -24.85 -21.00 3.40
C CYS A 267 -23.47 -21.45 2.87
N PRO A 268 -22.46 -20.56 2.83
CA PRO A 268 -21.13 -20.91 2.35
C PRO A 268 -20.40 -21.94 3.23
N ILE A 269 -20.92 -22.22 4.42
CA ILE A 269 -20.26 -22.97 5.49
C ILE A 269 -21.23 -24.04 6.00
N GLU A 270 -20.87 -25.30 5.83
CA GLU A 270 -21.64 -26.41 6.42
C GLU A 270 -21.55 -26.36 7.95
N LYS A 271 -22.64 -26.65 8.66
CA LYS A 271 -22.67 -26.70 10.12
C LYS A 271 -21.62 -27.67 10.67
N GLY A 272 -20.79 -27.19 11.60
CA GLY A 272 -19.72 -27.98 12.21
C GLY A 272 -18.51 -28.24 11.29
N SER A 273 -18.38 -27.53 10.17
CA SER A 273 -17.20 -27.59 9.30
C SER A 273 -16.03 -26.74 9.78
N LEU A 274 -16.31 -25.69 10.58
CA LEU A 274 -15.28 -24.84 11.16
C LEU A 274 -14.66 -25.51 12.40
N PRO A 275 -13.33 -25.53 12.53
CA PRO A 275 -12.66 -26.13 13.69
C PRO A 275 -12.86 -25.29 14.96
N ASP A 276 -12.95 -25.95 16.11
CA ASP A 276 -13.13 -25.29 17.41
C ASP A 276 -11.95 -24.39 17.82
N THR A 277 -10.78 -24.56 17.19
CA THR A 277 -9.59 -23.70 17.41
C THR A 277 -9.68 -22.35 16.70
N LEU A 278 -10.70 -22.13 15.86
CA LEU A 278 -10.81 -20.92 15.04
C LEU A 278 -11.10 -19.69 15.91
N GLU A 279 -10.22 -18.70 15.82
CA GLU A 279 -10.27 -17.43 16.56
C GLU A 279 -10.72 -16.27 15.65
N VAL A 280 -10.36 -16.30 14.37
CA VAL A 280 -10.67 -15.24 13.39
C VAL A 280 -11.31 -15.84 12.14
N LEU A 281 -12.46 -15.31 11.76
CA LEU A 281 -13.16 -15.66 10.53
C LEU A 281 -13.49 -14.39 9.73
N LYS A 282 -13.03 -14.34 8.49
CA LYS A 282 -13.38 -13.30 7.51
C LYS A 282 -14.04 -13.93 6.29
N ILE A 283 -15.24 -13.48 5.98
CA ILE A 283 -16.02 -13.90 4.82
C ILE A 283 -16.26 -12.68 3.93
N MET A 284 -15.94 -12.80 2.65
CA MET A 284 -16.18 -11.79 1.63
C MET A 284 -16.97 -12.41 0.48
N GLY A 285 -17.93 -11.70 -0.08
CA GLY A 285 -18.77 -12.21 -1.17
C GLY A 285 -19.84 -11.21 -1.61
N SER A 286 -20.61 -11.55 -2.63
CA SER A 286 -21.75 -10.75 -3.12
C SER A 286 -23.01 -11.60 -3.22
N PHE A 287 -23.45 -12.16 -2.10
CA PHE A 287 -24.66 -12.98 -2.00
C PHE A 287 -25.23 -12.92 -0.59
N ASN A 288 -26.54 -13.15 -0.51
CA ASN A 288 -27.26 -13.26 0.76
C ASN A 288 -27.30 -14.73 1.17
N PHE A 289 -27.05 -14.99 2.44
CA PHE A 289 -27.10 -16.35 2.97
C PHE A 289 -27.71 -16.39 4.36
N LEU A 290 -28.26 -17.57 4.65
CA LEU A 290 -28.77 -17.92 5.95
C LEU A 290 -27.71 -18.67 6.74
N VAL A 291 -27.62 -18.43 8.04
CA VAL A 291 -26.72 -19.19 8.92
C VAL A 291 -27.54 -19.88 10.00
N GLU A 292 -27.26 -21.15 10.20
CA GLU A 292 -27.89 -21.95 11.22
C GLU A 292 -27.15 -21.85 12.57
N LYS A 293 -27.88 -22.08 13.67
CA LYS A 293 -27.30 -22.18 15.01
C LYS A 293 -26.22 -23.26 15.07
N GLY A 294 -25.06 -22.90 15.59
CA GLY A 294 -23.89 -23.77 15.70
C GLY A 294 -22.98 -23.79 14.47
N THR A 295 -23.17 -22.87 13.51
CA THR A 295 -22.24 -22.72 12.37
C THR A 295 -20.89 -22.16 12.81
N PHE A 296 -20.87 -21.15 13.70
CA PHE A 296 -19.62 -20.57 14.21
C PHE A 296 -19.17 -21.24 15.51
N PRO A 297 -17.86 -21.51 15.67
CA PRO A 297 -17.33 -22.15 16.86
C PRO A 297 -17.33 -21.22 18.09
N ASN A 298 -17.41 -21.81 19.28
CA ASN A 298 -17.53 -21.08 20.55
C ASN A 298 -16.26 -20.30 20.98
N ASN A 299 -15.12 -20.52 20.32
CA ASN A 299 -13.87 -19.81 20.60
C ASN A 299 -13.65 -18.61 19.65
N LEU A 300 -14.55 -18.36 18.70
CA LEU A 300 -14.40 -17.32 17.71
C LEU A 300 -14.39 -15.93 18.36
N GLN A 301 -13.30 -15.18 18.19
CA GLN A 301 -13.10 -13.87 18.81
C GLN A 301 -13.39 -12.72 17.84
N GLN A 302 -13.15 -12.94 16.55
CA GLN A 302 -13.38 -11.97 15.49
C GLN A 302 -14.17 -12.59 14.34
N LEU A 303 -15.28 -11.94 13.99
CA LEU A 303 -16.09 -12.26 12.81
C LEU A 303 -16.22 -11.02 11.93
N GLU A 304 -15.78 -11.12 10.69
CA GLU A 304 -15.92 -10.07 9.68
C GLU A 304 -16.63 -10.62 8.44
N ILE A 305 -17.79 -10.08 8.12
CA ILE A 305 -18.57 -10.37 6.91
C ILE A 305 -18.66 -9.04 6.12
N VAL A 306 -17.88 -8.94 5.04
CA VAL A 306 -17.50 -7.71 4.32
C VAL A 306 -18.55 -7.33 3.25
N PRO A 307 -18.62 -6.06 2.79
CA PRO A 307 -19.80 -5.52 2.10
C PRO A 307 -20.26 -6.29 0.86
N LYS A 308 -21.59 -6.27 0.66
CA LYS A 308 -22.42 -7.00 -0.34
C LYS A 308 -22.90 -8.40 0.06
N CYS A 309 -22.59 -8.86 1.27
CA CYS A 309 -23.30 -9.98 1.88
C CYS A 309 -24.29 -9.46 2.91
N THR A 310 -25.59 -9.67 2.70
CA THR A 310 -26.58 -9.42 3.73
C THR A 310 -26.93 -10.73 4.44
N VAL A 311 -26.66 -10.77 5.75
CA VAL A 311 -26.94 -11.95 6.58
C VAL A 311 -28.33 -11.82 7.20
N GLN A 312 -29.11 -12.90 7.12
CA GLN A 312 -30.36 -13.04 7.89
C GLN A 312 -30.07 -13.85 9.16
N LEU A 313 -30.52 -13.34 10.30
CA LEU A 313 -30.23 -13.91 11.62
C LEU A 313 -31.46 -14.66 12.19
N TYR A 314 -31.23 -15.84 12.76
CA TYR A 314 -32.15 -16.53 13.68
C TYR A 314 -31.53 -16.59 15.10
N GLU A 315 -32.33 -16.94 16.11
CA GLU A 315 -31.94 -16.88 17.54
C GLU A 315 -30.58 -17.55 17.85
N ASP A 316 -29.79 -16.93 18.74
CA ASP A 316 -28.47 -17.36 19.22
C ASP A 316 -27.40 -17.61 18.13
N PHE A 317 -27.32 -16.76 17.11
CA PHE A 317 -26.35 -16.85 16.01
C PHE A 317 -24.89 -16.63 16.43
N PHE A 318 -24.62 -15.64 17.29
CA PHE A 318 -23.26 -15.17 17.55
C PHE A 318 -22.61 -15.92 18.73
N PRO A 319 -21.37 -16.41 18.59
CA PRO A 319 -20.67 -17.04 19.70
C PRO A 319 -20.37 -16.02 20.84
N PRO A 320 -20.49 -16.44 22.11
CA PRO A 320 -20.35 -15.55 23.26
C PRO A 320 -18.92 -15.04 23.49
N SER A 321 -17.92 -15.62 22.83
CA SER A 321 -16.51 -15.21 22.85
C SER A 321 -16.20 -13.99 21.99
N LEU A 322 -17.11 -13.56 21.12
CA LEU A 322 -16.86 -12.48 20.17
C LEU A 322 -16.52 -11.16 20.88
N THR A 323 -15.41 -10.56 20.44
CA THR A 323 -14.94 -9.24 20.87
C THR A 323 -14.95 -8.23 19.73
N ARG A 324 -14.81 -8.70 18.48
CA ARG A 324 -14.84 -7.88 17.26
C ARG A 324 -15.85 -8.42 16.27
N LEU A 325 -16.79 -7.59 15.87
CA LEU A 325 -17.78 -7.94 14.86
C LEU A 325 -17.83 -6.86 13.77
N SER A 326 -17.79 -7.29 12.52
CA SER A 326 -18.09 -6.44 11.36
C SER A 326 -19.07 -7.16 10.46
N ILE A 327 -20.25 -6.60 10.23
CA ILE A 327 -21.34 -7.27 9.52
C ILE A 327 -22.28 -6.29 8.83
N GLN A 328 -22.86 -6.72 7.72
CA GLN A 328 -24.00 -6.08 7.07
C GLN A 328 -25.26 -6.94 7.27
N LEU A 329 -26.34 -6.31 7.74
CA LEU A 329 -27.61 -6.93 8.07
C LEU A 329 -28.76 -6.14 7.41
N SER A 330 -29.85 -6.83 7.04
CA SER A 330 -31.06 -6.11 6.64
C SER A 330 -31.68 -5.38 7.83
N GLU A 331 -31.76 -6.05 8.98
CA GLU A 331 -32.29 -5.54 10.24
C GLU A 331 -31.60 -6.23 11.42
N LEU A 332 -31.62 -5.58 12.59
CA LEU A 332 -31.04 -6.12 13.82
C LEU A 332 -32.14 -6.35 14.85
N ASN A 333 -32.58 -7.61 14.99
CA ASN A 333 -33.66 -8.01 15.91
C ASN A 333 -33.15 -8.86 17.08
N ILE A 334 -31.84 -9.10 17.18
CA ILE A 334 -31.24 -9.94 18.22
C ILE A 334 -30.21 -9.14 19.04
N GLN A 335 -30.03 -9.52 20.29
CA GLN A 335 -28.97 -8.96 21.14
C GLN A 335 -27.60 -9.46 20.68
N LEU A 336 -26.68 -8.52 20.46
CA LEU A 336 -25.29 -8.85 20.12
C LEU A 336 -24.52 -9.30 21.37
N PRO A 337 -23.42 -10.06 21.21
CA PRO A 337 -22.63 -10.55 22.35
C PRO A 337 -22.12 -9.43 23.28
N ASN A 338 -22.26 -9.65 24.59
CA ASN A 338 -21.92 -8.67 25.63
C ASN A 338 -20.41 -8.43 25.83
N LYS A 339 -19.53 -9.16 25.14
CA LYS A 339 -18.07 -8.98 25.19
C LYS A 339 -17.52 -8.14 24.04
N LEU A 340 -18.38 -7.68 23.12
CA LEU A 340 -17.97 -6.87 21.99
C LEU A 340 -17.34 -5.55 22.46
N ASN A 341 -16.10 -5.28 22.02
CA ASN A 341 -15.42 -4.01 22.19
C ASN A 341 -15.36 -3.20 20.88
N PHE A 342 -15.48 -3.88 19.74
CA PHE A 342 -15.49 -3.31 18.41
C PHE A 342 -16.69 -3.83 17.62
N LEU A 343 -17.47 -2.91 17.07
CA LEU A 343 -18.60 -3.20 16.20
C LEU A 343 -18.53 -2.32 14.95
N SER A 344 -18.61 -2.95 13.78
CA SER A 344 -18.88 -2.28 12.51
C SER A 344 -20.17 -2.84 11.93
N LEU A 345 -21.23 -2.04 11.95
CA LEU A 345 -22.57 -2.49 11.62
C LEU A 345 -23.17 -1.65 10.49
N PHE A 346 -23.51 -2.32 9.39
CA PHE A 346 -24.24 -1.74 8.27
C PHE A 346 -25.66 -2.31 8.24
N LEU A 347 -26.67 -1.45 8.26
CA LEU A 347 -28.09 -1.81 8.29
C LEU A 347 -28.84 -1.22 7.09
N ASP A 348 -29.54 -2.08 6.35
CA ASP A 348 -30.41 -1.63 5.25
C ASP A 348 -31.68 -0.93 5.79
N LYS A 349 -32.20 -1.42 6.93
CA LYS A 349 -33.35 -0.85 7.67
C LYS A 349 -32.89 0.00 8.87
N ASN A 350 -33.85 0.64 9.52
CA ASN A 350 -33.59 1.45 10.71
C ASN A 350 -33.29 0.54 11.90
N LEU A 351 -32.32 0.96 12.73
CA LEU A 351 -32.16 0.38 14.05
C LEU A 351 -33.39 0.73 14.92
N ASP A 352 -33.88 -0.24 15.68
CA ASP A 352 -34.93 0.00 16.68
C ASP A 352 -34.48 1.08 17.67
N LYS A 353 -35.35 2.03 17.99
CA LYS A 353 -35.07 3.16 18.89
C LYS A 353 -34.73 2.70 20.30
N ASP A 354 -35.25 1.54 20.72
CA ASP A 354 -35.01 0.99 22.05
C ASP A 354 -33.91 -0.10 22.06
N TYR A 355 -33.29 -0.39 20.91
CA TYR A 355 -32.14 -1.29 20.87
C TYR A 355 -30.96 -0.69 21.64
N THR A 356 -30.33 -1.44 22.53
CA THR A 356 -29.17 -0.98 23.31
C THR A 356 -27.96 -1.85 22.99
N PHE A 357 -26.84 -1.22 22.58
CA PHE A 357 -25.58 -1.96 22.42
C PHE A 357 -24.97 -2.28 23.79
N ALA A 358 -24.15 -3.34 23.84
CA ALA A 358 -23.46 -3.75 25.04
C ALA A 358 -22.55 -2.64 25.60
N PRO A 359 -22.48 -2.44 26.93
CA PRO A 359 -21.68 -1.40 27.55
C PRO A 359 -20.17 -1.65 27.45
N SER A 360 -19.73 -2.84 27.02
CA SER A 360 -18.33 -3.15 26.73
C SER A 360 -17.81 -2.49 25.45
N LEU A 361 -18.70 -1.91 24.64
CA LEU A 361 -18.34 -1.41 23.32
C LEU A 361 -17.55 -0.10 23.42
N GLU A 362 -16.32 -0.12 22.90
CA GLU A 362 -15.39 1.02 22.91
C GLU A 362 -15.31 1.71 21.54
N PHE A 363 -15.56 0.95 20.47
CA PHE A 363 -15.46 1.41 19.09
C PHE A 363 -16.68 0.98 18.27
N LEU A 364 -17.35 1.96 17.65
CA LEU A 364 -18.55 1.74 16.85
C LEU A 364 -18.41 2.44 15.49
N ILE A 365 -18.47 1.64 14.43
CA ILE A 365 -18.82 2.10 13.08
C ILE A 365 -20.27 1.72 12.85
N ILE A 366 -21.11 2.70 12.54
CA ILE A 366 -22.53 2.44 12.32
C ILE A 366 -22.99 3.11 11.04
N ASP A 367 -23.69 2.35 10.20
CA ASP A 367 -24.38 2.84 9.02
C ASP A 367 -25.83 2.36 9.08
N THR A 368 -26.77 3.27 9.29
CA THR A 368 -28.22 3.00 9.32
C THR A 368 -28.94 4.28 8.90
N LYS A 369 -30.27 4.34 8.87
CA LYS A 369 -30.96 5.60 8.51
C LYS A 369 -31.24 6.49 9.72
N SER A 370 -31.31 5.93 10.92
CA SER A 370 -31.58 6.68 12.16
C SER A 370 -31.00 6.00 13.39
N ILE A 371 -30.54 6.80 14.35
CA ILE A 371 -30.04 6.39 15.67
C ILE A 371 -30.50 7.40 16.73
N THR A 372 -30.57 6.97 17.98
CA THR A 372 -30.97 7.79 19.15
C THR A 372 -29.93 7.68 20.27
N HIS A 373 -30.05 8.52 21.31
CA HIS A 373 -29.13 8.47 22.46
C HIS A 373 -29.17 7.13 23.21
N LYS A 374 -30.29 6.39 23.14
CA LYS A 374 -30.41 5.07 23.78
C LYS A 374 -29.60 3.99 23.06
N ASN A 375 -29.41 4.15 21.75
CA ASN A 375 -28.68 3.16 20.97
C ASN A 375 -27.20 3.16 21.33
N ILE A 376 -26.61 4.34 21.57
CA ILE A 376 -25.17 4.50 21.73
C ILE A 376 -24.71 4.12 23.15
N PRO A 377 -23.72 3.22 23.31
CA PRO A 377 -23.30 2.74 24.62
C PRO A 377 -22.49 3.80 25.39
N SER A 378 -22.60 3.79 26.71
CA SER A 378 -22.04 4.82 27.58
C SER A 378 -20.50 4.84 27.69
N ASN A 379 -19.82 3.73 27.37
CA ASN A 379 -18.36 3.61 27.41
C ASN A 379 -17.68 3.85 26.04
N LEU A 380 -18.43 4.28 25.03
CA LEU A 380 -17.91 4.42 23.68
C LEU A 380 -16.83 5.52 23.60
N SER A 381 -15.64 5.13 23.15
CA SER A 381 -14.50 6.03 22.98
C SER A 381 -14.40 6.61 21.57
N CYS A 382 -14.89 5.87 20.57
CA CYS A 382 -14.83 6.25 19.16
C CYS A 382 -16.12 5.89 18.42
N LEU A 383 -16.65 6.87 17.68
CA LEU A 383 -17.84 6.73 16.86
C LEU A 383 -17.54 7.18 15.42
N ILE A 384 -17.83 6.31 14.46
CA ILE A 384 -17.70 6.58 13.03
C ILE A 384 -19.06 6.37 12.38
N PHE A 385 -19.56 7.40 11.71
CA PHE A 385 -20.79 7.31 10.91
C PHE A 385 -20.46 6.81 9.49
N GLY A 386 -21.29 5.89 8.99
CA GLY A 386 -21.20 5.33 7.64
C GLY A 386 -21.72 6.27 6.54
N TYR A 387 -22.07 5.68 5.39
CA TYR A 387 -22.43 6.42 4.17
C TYR A 387 -23.91 6.79 4.10
N SER A 388 -24.81 5.99 4.66
CA SER A 388 -26.26 6.21 4.53
C SER A 388 -26.81 7.18 5.57
N LEU A 389 -26.02 7.43 6.63
CA LEU A 389 -26.40 8.29 7.74
C LEU A 389 -26.39 9.78 7.34
N ARG A 390 -27.53 10.44 7.57
CA ARG A 390 -27.64 11.91 7.68
C ARG A 390 -28.02 12.29 9.12
N PRO A 391 -27.20 11.90 10.11
CA PRO A 391 -27.61 11.97 11.51
C PRO A 391 -27.75 13.44 11.92
N SER A 392 -28.77 13.76 12.71
CA SER A 392 -28.61 14.85 13.67
C SER A 392 -27.89 14.28 14.89
N LEU A 393 -27.01 15.08 15.48
CA LEU A 393 -26.38 14.74 16.76
C LEU A 393 -27.35 14.88 17.92
N ILE A 394 -28.47 15.56 17.69
CA ILE A 394 -29.57 15.70 18.62
C ILE A 394 -30.68 14.78 18.13
N ASP A 395 -31.14 13.87 18.99
CA ASP A 395 -32.26 13.02 18.63
C ASP A 395 -33.61 13.74 18.81
N THR A 396 -34.70 13.01 18.56
CA THR A 396 -36.06 13.56 18.62
C THR A 396 -36.47 14.08 20.01
N PHE A 397 -35.71 13.77 21.06
CA PHE A 397 -35.95 14.24 22.43
C PHE A 397 -35.11 15.47 22.80
N GLY A 398 -34.30 16.01 21.88
CA GLY A 398 -33.42 17.14 22.17
C GLY A 398 -32.16 16.74 22.94
N ILE A 399 -31.80 15.44 22.93
CA ILE A 399 -30.67 14.89 23.67
C ILE A 399 -29.52 14.59 22.69
N SER A 400 -28.29 14.93 23.07
CA SER A 400 -27.11 14.52 22.31
C SER A 400 -26.98 13.00 22.28
N ILE A 401 -26.79 12.43 21.08
CA ILE A 401 -26.54 10.99 20.91
C ILE A 401 -25.14 10.58 21.34
N LEU A 402 -24.25 11.54 21.63
CA LEU A 402 -22.85 11.29 21.95
C LEU A 402 -22.68 11.01 23.45
N PRO A 403 -21.96 9.93 23.83
CA PRO A 403 -21.67 9.64 25.22
C PRO A 403 -20.54 10.53 25.74
N LYS A 404 -20.53 10.83 27.04
CA LYS A 404 -19.54 11.70 27.70
C LYS A 404 -18.09 11.17 27.64
N THR A 405 -17.94 9.87 27.36
CA THR A 405 -16.66 9.15 27.24
C THR A 405 -16.02 9.29 25.85
N ILE A 406 -16.75 9.85 24.87
CA ILE A 406 -16.27 9.95 23.50
C ILE A 406 -14.99 10.78 23.40
N THR A 407 -14.01 10.25 22.67
CA THR A 407 -12.69 10.89 22.44
C THR A 407 -12.46 11.23 20.97
N SER A 408 -13.10 10.51 20.05
CA SER A 408 -12.98 10.73 18.62
C SER A 408 -14.29 10.49 17.89
N ILE A 409 -14.63 11.40 16.97
CA ILE A 409 -15.82 11.29 16.11
C ILE A 409 -15.42 11.50 14.65
N ASP A 410 -15.90 10.63 13.78
CA ASP A 410 -15.83 10.78 12.31
C ASP A 410 -17.26 10.84 11.75
N PHE A 411 -17.60 11.96 11.11
CA PHE A 411 -18.94 12.22 10.59
C PHE A 411 -19.27 11.47 9.29
N GLY A 412 -18.31 10.74 8.72
CA GLY A 412 -18.53 10.01 7.48
C GLY A 412 -18.72 10.92 6.27
N TYR A 413 -19.04 10.34 5.12
CA TYR A 413 -18.98 11.02 3.83
C TYR A 413 -20.09 12.07 3.62
N PHE A 414 -21.32 11.78 4.07
CA PHE A 414 -22.53 12.51 3.65
C PHE A 414 -23.14 13.44 4.71
N PHE A 415 -22.56 13.51 5.92
CA PHE A 415 -23.02 14.45 6.94
C PHE A 415 -22.87 15.90 6.45
N ASN A 416 -23.98 16.64 6.41
CA ASN A 416 -24.03 18.05 5.99
C ASN A 416 -25.15 18.81 6.73
N LYS A 417 -25.39 18.47 8.00
CA LYS A 417 -26.36 19.16 8.85
C LYS A 417 -25.65 20.22 9.69
N PRO A 418 -26.29 21.38 9.97
CA PRO A 418 -25.72 22.35 10.90
C PRO A 418 -25.44 21.70 12.24
N LEU A 419 -24.36 22.11 12.89
CA LEU A 419 -24.07 21.68 14.25
C LEU A 419 -25.00 22.44 15.20
N GLU A 420 -25.93 21.73 15.81
CA GLU A 420 -26.94 22.31 16.71
C GLU A 420 -26.32 22.74 18.05
N PRO A 421 -26.88 23.77 18.73
CA PRO A 421 -26.54 24.03 20.13
C PRO A 421 -26.74 22.76 20.95
N LYS A 422 -25.75 22.41 21.80
CA LYS A 422 -25.69 21.17 22.60
C LYS A 422 -25.31 19.89 21.84
N ALA A 423 -24.97 19.94 20.56
CA ALA A 423 -24.51 18.78 19.80
C ALA A 423 -23.45 17.94 20.54
N PHE A 424 -22.51 18.62 21.21
CA PHE A 424 -21.42 18.01 21.99
C PHE A 424 -21.55 18.21 23.51
N GLU A 425 -22.77 18.41 24.03
CA GLU A 425 -23.01 18.63 25.45
C GLU A 425 -22.42 17.48 26.31
N GLY A 426 -21.59 17.83 27.30
CA GLY A 426 -20.94 16.86 28.19
C GLY A 426 -19.75 16.09 27.60
N CYS A 427 -19.37 16.32 26.34
CA CYS A 427 -18.24 15.65 25.66
C CYS A 427 -16.88 16.23 26.06
N ASN A 428 -16.56 16.25 27.36
CA ASN A 428 -15.37 16.90 27.93
C ASN A 428 -14.04 16.17 27.60
N ASN A 429 -14.12 14.98 27.01
CA ASN A 429 -12.96 14.18 26.62
C ASN A 429 -12.76 14.12 25.10
N LEU A 430 -13.62 14.78 24.31
CA LEU A 430 -13.51 14.78 22.86
C LEU A 430 -12.21 15.47 22.43
N ARG A 431 -11.35 14.77 21.70
CA ARG A 431 -10.03 15.25 21.24
C ARG A 431 -9.97 15.48 19.74
N SER A 432 -10.68 14.65 18.96
CA SER A 432 -10.59 14.63 17.50
C SER A 432 -11.96 14.63 16.86
N ILE A 433 -12.16 15.53 15.89
CA ILE A 433 -13.38 15.60 15.08
C ILE A 433 -12.97 15.58 13.60
N ARG A 434 -13.59 14.68 12.83
CA ARG A 434 -13.43 14.64 11.38
C ARG A 434 -14.77 14.83 10.67
N PHE A 435 -14.82 15.78 9.76
CA PHE A 435 -15.91 16.00 8.82
C PHE A 435 -15.54 15.46 7.44
N GLY A 436 -16.45 14.69 6.83
CA GLY A 436 -16.24 14.14 5.50
C GLY A 436 -16.56 15.11 4.35
N LEU A 437 -16.72 14.54 3.15
CA LEU A 437 -16.71 15.26 1.88
C LEU A 437 -17.95 16.11 1.60
N SER A 438 -19.04 15.94 2.35
CA SER A 438 -20.28 16.70 2.12
C SER A 438 -20.49 17.85 3.09
N PHE A 439 -19.76 17.92 4.21
CA PHE A 439 -20.01 18.93 5.24
C PHE A 439 -19.55 20.31 4.78
N ASN A 440 -20.51 21.20 4.53
CA ASN A 440 -20.25 22.60 4.18
C ASN A 440 -21.29 23.54 4.82
N GLN A 441 -21.66 23.28 6.06
CA GLN A 441 -22.56 24.16 6.80
C GLN A 441 -21.76 25.27 7.48
N ARG A 442 -22.37 26.45 7.60
CA ARG A 442 -21.79 27.54 8.37
C ARG A 442 -21.62 27.11 9.83
N LEU A 443 -20.41 27.30 10.36
CA LEU A 443 -20.16 27.29 11.79
C LEU A 443 -20.81 28.57 12.35
N TYR A 444 -22.02 28.44 12.89
CA TYR A 444 -22.77 29.57 13.45
C TYR A 444 -22.05 30.09 14.70
N PRO A 445 -22.00 31.42 14.95
CA PRO A 445 -21.25 32.04 16.04
C PRO A 445 -21.76 31.59 17.42
N THR A 446 -21.21 30.48 17.91
CA THR A 446 -21.32 29.95 19.27
C THR A 446 -20.14 28.98 19.48
N ASN A 447 -19.78 28.72 20.75
CA ASN A 447 -18.75 27.74 21.12
C ASN A 447 -19.23 26.29 20.83
N VAL A 448 -19.37 25.95 19.55
CA VAL A 448 -19.96 24.69 19.09
C VAL A 448 -19.06 23.51 19.47
N PHE A 449 -17.74 23.68 19.41
CA PHE A 449 -16.81 22.62 19.74
C PHE A 449 -16.46 22.63 21.25
N PRO A 450 -16.35 21.46 21.91
CA PRO A 450 -15.87 21.40 23.28
C PRO A 450 -14.45 21.97 23.44
N GLU A 451 -14.17 22.63 24.57
CA GLU A 451 -12.84 23.17 24.91
C GLU A 451 -11.72 22.13 24.94
N SER A 452 -12.10 20.86 24.94
CA SER A 452 -11.23 19.71 25.04
C SER A 452 -10.68 19.22 23.69
N VAL A 453 -11.24 19.73 22.57
CA VAL A 453 -10.89 19.34 21.21
C VAL A 453 -9.51 19.88 20.84
N THR A 454 -8.69 19.00 20.28
CA THR A 454 -7.30 19.28 19.90
C THR A 454 -7.06 19.20 18.39
N SER A 455 -7.93 18.52 17.65
CA SER A 455 -7.80 18.31 16.21
C SER A 455 -9.16 18.39 15.52
N ILE A 456 -9.26 19.23 14.49
CA ILE A 456 -10.43 19.35 13.62
C ILE A 456 -9.99 19.15 12.18
N ILE A 457 -10.64 18.24 11.46
CA ILE A 457 -10.33 17.94 10.05
C ILE A 457 -11.59 18.11 9.23
N PHE A 458 -11.51 18.94 8.20
CA PHE A 458 -12.51 19.06 7.15
C PHE A 458 -11.98 18.50 5.83
N LYS A 459 -12.87 17.94 5.00
CA LYS A 459 -12.51 17.46 3.64
C LYS A 459 -12.86 18.48 2.55
N ASN A 460 -14.13 18.87 2.44
CA ASN A 460 -14.65 19.85 1.46
C ASN A 460 -15.51 20.91 2.16
N PHE A 461 -14.87 21.70 3.01
CA PHE A 461 -15.53 22.72 3.81
C PHE A 461 -15.18 24.10 3.29
N ASP A 462 -16.19 24.96 3.18
CA ASP A 462 -16.07 26.38 2.79
C ASP A 462 -16.92 27.26 3.72
N ASN A 463 -17.21 26.77 4.93
CA ASN A 463 -18.07 27.44 5.92
C ASN A 463 -19.43 27.92 5.37
N GLY A 464 -19.99 27.21 4.38
CA GLY A 464 -21.22 27.63 3.70
C GLY A 464 -21.11 28.94 2.92
N GLY A 465 -19.90 29.37 2.55
CA GLY A 465 -19.64 30.63 1.84
C GLY A 465 -19.54 31.85 2.75
N PHE A 466 -19.41 31.67 4.07
CA PHE A 466 -19.33 32.77 5.04
C PHE A 466 -17.90 32.93 5.60
N PRO A 467 -17.46 34.17 5.90
CA PRO A 467 -16.17 34.40 6.52
C PRO A 467 -16.08 33.74 7.92
N LEU A 468 -14.86 33.42 8.33
CA LEU A 468 -14.54 33.02 9.70
C LEU A 468 -13.95 34.23 10.42
N ASP A 469 -14.73 34.97 11.19
CA ASP A 469 -14.31 36.21 11.85
C ASP A 469 -14.80 36.36 13.30
N ASP A 470 -15.25 35.24 13.90
CA ASP A 470 -15.83 35.21 15.24
C ASP A 470 -14.90 34.56 16.29
N ASP A 471 -14.80 35.18 17.46
CA ASP A 471 -13.95 34.82 18.62
C ASP A 471 -14.27 33.46 19.26
N PHE A 472 -15.44 32.90 18.98
CA PHE A 472 -15.95 31.70 19.63
C PHE A 472 -16.00 30.49 18.69
N THR A 473 -15.45 30.62 17.48
CA THR A 473 -15.49 29.56 16.46
C THR A 473 -14.70 28.31 16.87
N PHE A 474 -13.49 28.49 17.43
CA PHE A 474 -12.55 27.39 17.69
C PHE A 474 -12.08 27.33 19.17
N PRO A 475 -11.91 26.12 19.74
CA PRO A 475 -11.67 25.92 21.18
C PRO A 475 -10.23 26.16 21.61
N LYS A 476 -10.00 26.39 22.92
CA LYS A 476 -8.67 26.75 23.46
C LYS A 476 -7.61 25.65 23.34
N ALA A 477 -8.02 24.38 23.40
CA ALA A 477 -7.09 23.25 23.31
C ALA A 477 -6.70 22.88 21.87
N LEU A 478 -7.24 23.58 20.86
CA LEU A 478 -6.98 23.27 19.46
C LEU A 478 -5.47 23.34 19.14
N LYS A 479 -4.95 22.28 18.51
CA LYS A 479 -3.55 22.14 18.08
C LYS A 479 -3.42 21.96 16.58
N TYR A 480 -4.40 21.34 15.94
CA TYR A 480 -4.37 21.02 14.52
C TYR A 480 -5.71 21.37 13.87
N ILE A 481 -5.66 22.09 12.75
CA ILE A 481 -6.82 22.31 11.89
C ILE A 481 -6.46 22.10 10.42
N ASP A 482 -7.29 21.34 9.74
CA ASP A 482 -7.25 21.17 8.29
C ASP A 482 -8.59 21.59 7.71
N PHE A 483 -8.58 22.65 6.91
CA PHE A 483 -9.79 23.20 6.28
C PHE A 483 -10.24 22.42 5.03
N GLY A 484 -9.42 21.47 4.56
CA GLY A 484 -9.73 20.68 3.38
C GLY A 484 -9.54 21.45 2.08
N ILE A 485 -9.91 20.79 0.96
CA ILE A 485 -9.53 21.18 -0.40
C ILE A 485 -10.28 22.44 -0.88
N MET A 486 -11.53 22.61 -0.43
CA MET A 486 -12.49 23.58 -0.99
C MET A 486 -12.60 24.91 -0.23
N PHE A 487 -11.87 25.08 0.88
CA PHE A 487 -12.00 26.27 1.71
C PHE A 487 -11.43 27.52 1.02
N ASP A 488 -12.26 28.55 0.85
CA ASP A 488 -11.93 29.83 0.22
C ASP A 488 -12.63 31.02 0.91
N GLN A 489 -12.71 30.98 2.25
CA GLN A 489 -13.29 32.06 3.07
C GLN A 489 -12.24 32.88 3.82
N MET A 490 -12.55 34.15 4.06
CA MET A 490 -11.67 35.06 4.82
C MET A 490 -11.43 34.53 6.24
N ILE A 491 -10.17 34.57 6.68
CA ILE A 491 -9.76 34.29 8.06
C ILE A 491 -9.52 35.63 8.77
N GLY A 492 -10.44 35.97 9.65
CA GLY A 492 -10.45 37.21 10.43
C GLY A 492 -9.49 37.19 11.62
N ILE A 493 -9.24 38.37 12.22
CA ILE A 493 -8.36 38.50 13.38
C ILE A 493 -8.83 37.70 14.61
N ASN A 494 -10.14 37.46 14.69
CA ASN A 494 -10.78 36.81 15.82
C ASN A 494 -10.93 35.28 15.65
N THR A 495 -10.71 34.72 14.45
CA THR A 495 -10.97 33.29 14.17
C THR A 495 -10.31 32.35 15.17
N PHE A 496 -9.06 32.64 15.54
CA PHE A 496 -8.23 31.80 16.40
C PHE A 496 -7.85 32.48 17.72
N SER A 497 -8.53 33.56 18.11
CA SER A 497 -8.15 34.39 19.27
C SER A 497 -8.04 33.59 20.58
N LYS A 498 -8.79 32.49 20.72
CA LYS A 498 -8.74 31.56 21.87
C LYS A 498 -7.81 30.36 21.68
N SER A 499 -7.43 30.04 20.45
CA SER A 499 -6.66 28.85 20.08
C SER A 499 -5.16 29.04 20.30
N GLY A 500 -4.76 29.47 21.51
CA GLY A 500 -3.37 29.79 21.85
C GLY A 500 -2.39 28.62 21.75
N ASN A 501 -2.89 27.38 21.65
CA ASN A 501 -2.07 26.17 21.47
C ASN A 501 -1.97 25.67 20.03
N LEU A 502 -2.57 26.39 19.06
CA LEU A 502 -2.63 25.97 17.66
C LEU A 502 -1.22 25.84 17.08
N LYS A 503 -0.90 24.67 16.52
CA LYS A 503 0.41 24.34 15.94
C LYS A 503 0.38 24.22 14.44
N SER A 504 -0.73 23.76 13.87
CA SER A 504 -0.81 23.48 12.43
C SER A 504 -2.12 23.96 11.84
N ILE A 505 -2.01 24.69 10.73
CA ILE A 505 -3.12 25.14 9.89
C ILE A 505 -2.85 24.67 8.47
N ILE A 506 -3.79 23.91 7.90
CA ILE A 506 -3.75 23.46 6.51
C ILE A 506 -4.84 24.17 5.72
N LEU A 507 -4.45 24.90 4.67
CA LEU A 507 -5.35 25.56 3.71
C LEU A 507 -5.18 24.88 2.35
N GLY A 508 -6.28 24.31 1.86
CA GLY A 508 -6.31 23.53 0.62
C GLY A 508 -6.15 24.36 -0.65
N SER A 509 -6.18 23.67 -1.79
CA SER A 509 -5.86 24.24 -3.11
C SER A 509 -6.85 25.30 -3.60
N ALA A 510 -8.06 25.37 -3.03
CA ALA A 510 -9.05 26.39 -3.42
C ALA A 510 -8.80 27.76 -2.77
N PHE A 511 -8.03 27.84 -1.68
CA PHE A 511 -7.90 29.05 -0.86
C PHE A 511 -7.21 30.20 -1.59
N LYS A 512 -7.92 31.30 -1.79
CA LYS A 512 -7.47 32.52 -2.50
C LYS A 512 -7.63 33.78 -1.65
N GLN A 513 -8.31 33.72 -0.51
CA GLN A 513 -8.61 34.91 0.29
C GLN A 513 -7.39 35.52 0.98
N LYS A 514 -7.38 36.85 1.12
CA LYS A 514 -6.39 37.53 1.96
C LYS A 514 -6.53 37.07 3.42
N ILE A 515 -5.45 36.57 3.99
CA ILE A 515 -5.32 36.35 5.44
C ILE A 515 -5.10 37.73 6.08
N LEU A 516 -5.90 38.12 7.08
CA LEU A 516 -5.73 39.42 7.73
C LEU A 516 -4.51 39.43 8.65
N ASP A 517 -3.85 40.58 8.80
CA ASP A 517 -2.74 40.73 9.75
C ASP A 517 -3.19 40.32 11.15
N ASN A 518 -2.33 39.59 11.86
CA ASN A 518 -2.56 39.08 13.21
C ASN A 518 -3.67 38.02 13.35
N SER A 519 -4.25 37.51 12.27
CA SER A 519 -5.25 36.43 12.31
C SER A 519 -4.66 35.04 12.62
N ILE A 520 -3.38 34.83 12.33
CA ILE A 520 -2.67 33.57 12.61
C ILE A 520 -1.98 33.67 13.98
N PRO A 521 -2.30 32.79 14.95
CA PRO A 521 -1.70 32.84 16.28
C PRO A 521 -0.19 32.62 16.26
N ALA A 522 0.52 33.30 17.16
CA ALA A 522 1.97 33.15 17.36
C ALA A 522 2.39 31.75 17.82
N SER A 523 1.47 30.82 18.09
CA SER A 523 1.79 29.45 18.49
C SER A 523 1.97 28.51 17.29
N VAL A 524 1.55 28.93 16.09
CA VAL A 524 1.53 28.13 14.86
C VAL A 524 2.96 27.88 14.37
N THR A 525 3.28 26.61 14.15
CA THR A 525 4.57 26.12 13.67
C THR A 525 4.45 25.35 12.36
N LEU A 526 3.31 25.43 11.67
CA LEU A 526 3.07 24.89 10.34
C LEU A 526 1.85 25.62 9.76
N LEU A 527 2.06 26.33 8.65
CA LEU A 527 0.97 26.90 7.85
C LEU A 527 1.18 26.45 6.41
N GLU A 528 0.36 25.49 5.99
CA GLU A 528 0.39 24.94 4.63
C GLU A 528 -0.60 25.69 3.74
N LEU A 529 -0.10 26.26 2.64
CA LEU A 529 -0.90 26.93 1.61
C LEU A 529 -0.82 26.12 0.31
N SER A 530 -1.80 25.25 0.07
CA SER A 530 -1.75 24.34 -1.08
C SER A 530 -2.09 25.02 -2.42
N ASN A 531 -2.57 26.27 -2.42
CA ASN A 531 -2.89 26.99 -3.65
C ASN A 531 -1.64 27.61 -4.30
N SER A 532 -1.27 27.04 -5.46
CA SER A 532 -0.22 27.53 -6.37
C SER A 532 -0.30 29.01 -6.78
N LYS A 533 -1.49 29.60 -6.73
CA LYS A 533 -1.76 30.96 -7.21
C LYS A 533 -2.03 31.96 -6.07
N TYR A 534 -1.65 31.64 -4.84
CA TYR A 534 -1.86 32.56 -3.72
C TYR A 534 -0.92 33.77 -3.80
N GLU A 535 -1.47 34.99 -3.82
CA GLU A 535 -0.71 36.22 -4.12
C GLU A 535 -0.67 37.23 -2.96
N TYR A 536 -1.46 37.04 -1.91
CA TYR A 536 -1.70 38.06 -0.88
C TYR A 536 -0.69 38.03 0.26
N SER A 537 -0.31 39.22 0.73
CA SER A 537 0.54 39.42 1.91
C SER A 537 -0.22 39.52 3.25
N PHE A 538 0.36 39.00 4.33
CA PHE A 538 -0.13 39.08 5.71
C PHE A 538 1.04 39.08 6.72
N LYS A 539 0.85 39.60 7.93
CA LYS A 539 1.84 39.53 9.02
C LYS A 539 1.47 38.46 10.04
N PRO A 540 2.34 37.45 10.29
CA PRO A 540 2.26 36.64 11.49
C PRO A 540 2.71 37.44 12.72
N ILE A 541 2.16 37.10 13.89
CA ILE A 541 2.69 37.55 15.17
C ILE A 541 3.96 36.72 15.44
N ASP A 542 5.11 37.40 15.45
CA ASP A 542 6.47 36.95 15.78
C ASP A 542 7.39 36.56 14.58
N PRO A 543 8.31 37.45 14.15
CA PRO A 543 9.34 37.13 13.16
C PRO A 543 10.39 36.12 13.67
N ASN A 544 10.41 35.79 14.96
CA ASN A 544 11.28 34.76 15.53
C ASN A 544 10.62 33.37 15.60
N ASN A 545 9.30 33.26 15.40
CA ASN A 545 8.64 31.95 15.31
C ASN A 545 8.85 31.34 13.93
N THR A 546 9.99 30.66 13.81
CA THR A 546 10.71 30.31 12.58
C THR A 546 10.27 29.00 11.93
N ASN A 547 9.05 28.52 12.20
CA ASN A 547 8.62 27.20 11.74
C ASN A 547 7.42 27.21 10.78
N VAL A 548 7.08 28.32 10.13
CA VAL A 548 6.09 28.24 9.05
C VAL A 548 6.70 27.49 7.85
N LYS A 549 6.47 26.18 7.79
CA LYS A 549 6.72 25.39 6.59
C LYS A 549 5.63 25.70 5.58
N LEU A 550 6.00 26.44 4.54
CA LEU A 550 5.15 26.79 3.42
C LEU A 550 5.31 25.73 2.33
N ASN A 551 4.36 24.81 2.22
CA ASN A 551 4.35 23.82 1.14
C ASN A 551 3.72 24.48 -0.10
N ILE A 552 4.50 24.70 -1.17
CA ILE A 552 4.06 25.43 -2.36
C ILE A 552 3.98 24.47 -3.55
N PHE A 553 2.79 24.34 -4.12
CA PHE A 553 2.59 23.60 -5.36
C PHE A 553 2.79 24.53 -6.55
N LYS A 554 3.97 24.55 -7.19
CA LYS A 554 4.30 25.36 -8.40
C LYS A 554 4.26 26.89 -8.23
N ASN A 555 5.30 27.56 -8.73
CA ASN A 555 5.46 29.00 -8.97
C ASN A 555 4.47 29.95 -8.24
N VAL A 556 4.48 29.92 -6.90
CA VAL A 556 4.11 31.12 -6.17
C VAL A 556 5.24 32.10 -6.45
N ILE A 557 4.94 33.13 -7.23
CA ILE A 557 5.81 34.29 -7.31
C ILE A 557 5.92 34.77 -5.86
N LEU A 558 7.07 34.60 -5.24
CA LEU A 558 7.35 35.10 -3.90
C LEU A 558 7.48 36.62 -3.97
N LYS A 559 6.39 37.33 -4.30
CA LYS A 559 6.34 38.78 -4.19
C LYS A 559 6.33 39.11 -2.71
N SER A 560 7.29 39.96 -2.32
CA SER A 560 7.44 40.60 -1.01
C SER A 560 6.08 40.89 -0.36
N PRO A 561 5.86 40.52 0.93
CA PRO A 561 6.85 40.59 2.02
C PRO A 561 7.23 39.29 2.75
N PHE A 562 6.76 38.09 2.39
CA PHE A 562 7.06 36.86 3.18
C PHE A 562 8.36 36.17 2.87
N LYS A 563 9.12 36.64 1.88
CA LYS A 563 10.34 35.99 1.42
C LYS A 563 11.20 35.59 2.63
N GLU A 564 11.53 36.53 3.50
CA GLU A 564 12.37 36.28 4.69
C GLU A 564 11.71 35.43 5.80
N MET A 565 10.45 35.03 5.69
CA MET A 565 9.77 34.17 6.68
C MET A 565 9.81 32.67 6.32
N ILE A 566 10.14 32.34 5.07
CA ILE A 566 10.05 30.96 4.57
C ILE A 566 11.29 30.19 5.03
N THR A 567 11.08 29.22 5.92
CA THR A 567 12.15 28.33 6.38
C THR A 567 12.14 26.96 5.70
N SER A 568 11.08 26.62 4.97
CA SER A 568 10.98 25.35 4.25
C SER A 568 10.20 25.51 2.95
N ILE A 569 10.75 24.96 1.86
CA ILE A 569 10.11 24.88 0.54
C ILE A 569 10.17 23.41 0.09
N GLU A 570 9.01 22.84 -0.23
CA GLU A 570 8.90 21.51 -0.81
C GLU A 570 8.09 21.58 -2.10
N TYR A 571 8.68 21.21 -3.24
CA TYR A 571 7.95 21.07 -4.49
C TYR A 571 7.28 19.68 -4.56
N SER A 572 6.04 19.66 -5.05
CA SER A 572 5.26 18.43 -5.26
C SER A 572 5.86 17.53 -6.37
N PRO A 573 5.70 16.19 -6.29
CA PRO A 573 6.19 15.26 -7.32
C PRO A 573 5.67 15.55 -8.74
N ASN A 574 4.47 16.15 -8.88
CA ASN A 574 3.86 16.50 -10.18
C ASN A 574 4.09 17.98 -10.56
N GLY A 575 4.98 18.65 -9.81
CA GLY A 575 5.40 20.01 -10.02
C GLY A 575 6.34 20.11 -11.21
N TYR A 576 5.81 20.33 -12.43
CA TYR A 576 6.63 20.80 -13.56
C TYR A 576 7.42 22.05 -13.16
N PHE A 577 8.73 22.01 -13.31
CA PHE A 577 9.56 23.22 -13.34
C PHE A 577 9.39 23.81 -14.75
N PRO A 578 8.73 24.97 -14.93
CA PRO A 578 8.70 25.56 -16.25
C PRO A 578 10.13 25.88 -16.65
N ASN A 579 10.48 25.56 -17.90
CA ASN A 579 11.64 26.15 -18.56
C ASN A 579 11.51 27.67 -18.41
N LEU A 580 12.25 28.24 -17.48
CA LEU A 580 12.46 29.68 -17.37
C LEU A 580 13.41 30.03 -18.51
N SER A 581 12.88 30.13 -19.72
CA SER A 581 13.51 30.89 -20.78
C SER A 581 13.68 32.31 -20.23
N GLU A 582 14.94 32.66 -19.98
CA GLU A 582 15.43 33.98 -19.54
C GLU A 582 15.20 34.33 -18.04
N GLY A 583 16.22 34.01 -17.23
CA GLY A 583 16.78 35.02 -16.31
C GLY A 583 16.19 35.21 -14.91
N HIS A 584 15.16 34.46 -14.48
CA HIS A 584 14.59 34.67 -13.14
C HIS A 584 14.33 33.37 -12.37
N TYR A 585 15.40 32.66 -11.96
CA TYR A 585 15.29 31.90 -10.72
C TYR A 585 15.09 32.93 -9.61
N GLN A 586 13.88 32.99 -9.05
CA GLN A 586 13.64 33.86 -7.91
C GLN A 586 14.59 33.43 -6.79
N SER A 587 15.41 34.36 -6.31
CA SER A 587 16.32 34.10 -5.20
C SER A 587 15.52 33.54 -4.02
N PHE A 588 15.84 32.33 -3.59
CA PHE A 588 15.31 31.79 -2.35
C PHE A 588 15.64 32.73 -1.17
N PRO A 589 14.93 32.64 -0.03
CA PRO A 589 15.19 33.49 1.13
C PRO A 589 16.38 33.05 1.95
N THR A 590 17.04 34.01 2.61
CA THR A 590 18.23 33.74 3.44
C THR A 590 17.92 32.90 4.69
N THR A 591 16.66 32.91 5.13
CA THR A 591 16.14 32.14 6.27
C THR A 591 15.80 30.68 5.95
N LEU A 592 16.00 30.24 4.70
CA LEU A 592 15.67 28.88 4.25
C LEU A 592 16.50 27.82 4.98
N LYS A 593 15.81 26.87 5.63
CA LYS A 593 16.40 25.71 6.34
C LYS A 593 16.16 24.39 5.61
N HIS A 594 15.12 24.30 4.79
CA HIS A 594 14.73 23.09 4.10
C HIS A 594 14.34 23.40 2.64
N LEU A 595 15.02 22.75 1.69
CA LEU A 595 14.70 22.82 0.27
C LEU A 595 14.57 21.42 -0.33
N LYS A 596 13.41 21.09 -0.88
CA LYS A 596 13.20 19.95 -1.77
C LYS A 596 12.87 20.45 -3.15
N LEU A 597 13.77 20.22 -4.11
CA LEU A 597 13.60 20.61 -5.51
C LEU A 597 12.61 19.69 -6.25
N PRO A 598 11.98 20.15 -7.34
CA PRO A 598 11.01 19.37 -8.08
C PRO A 598 11.61 18.17 -8.81
N PHE A 599 10.72 17.25 -9.20
CA PHE A 599 11.02 15.96 -9.82
C PHE A 599 11.90 16.06 -11.08
N ASP A 600 11.64 17.06 -11.92
CA ASP A 600 12.25 17.26 -13.24
C ASP A 600 13.44 18.24 -13.25
N PHE A 601 13.83 18.77 -12.09
CA PHE A 601 14.93 19.74 -12.00
C PHE A 601 16.29 19.07 -12.35
N ASN A 602 16.92 19.51 -13.44
CA ASN A 602 18.25 19.05 -13.85
C ASN A 602 19.17 20.19 -14.33
N ASP A 603 18.88 21.43 -13.92
CA ASP A 603 19.71 22.59 -14.20
C ASP A 603 20.96 22.64 -13.31
N PRO A 604 22.07 23.28 -13.76
CA PRO A 604 23.23 23.54 -12.92
C PRO A 604 22.85 24.26 -11.62
N ILE A 605 23.38 23.78 -10.49
CA ILE A 605 23.03 24.27 -9.15
C ILE A 605 23.36 25.77 -8.95
N GLU A 606 24.31 26.33 -9.70
CA GLU A 606 24.63 27.76 -9.65
C GLU A 606 23.40 28.64 -9.98
N LYS A 607 22.49 28.16 -10.83
CA LYS A 607 21.30 28.89 -11.25
C LYS A 607 20.33 29.17 -10.10
N ILE A 608 20.32 28.34 -9.05
CA ILE A 608 19.44 28.51 -7.89
C ILE A 608 20.07 29.31 -6.72
N SER A 609 21.33 29.76 -6.87
CA SER A 609 22.00 30.69 -5.94
C SER A 609 21.87 30.31 -4.45
N LEU A 610 22.49 29.19 -4.06
CA LEU A 610 22.46 28.70 -2.67
C LEU A 610 23.54 29.30 -1.76
N THR A 611 24.47 30.08 -2.29
CA THR A 611 25.69 30.50 -1.58
C THR A 611 25.43 31.33 -0.31
N ASP A 612 24.39 32.17 -0.32
CA ASP A 612 23.93 32.98 0.80
C ASP A 612 22.98 32.25 1.78
N LYS A 613 22.65 30.97 1.52
CA LYS A 613 21.68 30.17 2.29
C LYS A 613 22.32 29.45 3.48
N CYS A 614 22.98 30.22 4.33
CA CYS A 614 23.80 29.72 5.44
C CYS A 614 23.03 28.93 6.52
N GLN A 615 21.69 28.96 6.49
CA GLN A 615 20.82 28.20 7.40
C GLN A 615 20.28 26.89 6.79
N LEU A 616 20.58 26.58 5.52
CA LEU A 616 20.04 25.42 4.82
C LEU A 616 20.58 24.11 5.42
N GLU A 617 19.74 23.36 6.12
CA GLU A 617 20.09 22.10 6.79
C GLU A 617 19.63 20.86 6.00
N TYR A 618 18.61 20.99 5.15
CA TYR A 618 18.09 19.91 4.32
C TYR A 618 18.04 20.32 2.85
N LEU A 619 18.64 19.50 1.98
CA LEU A 619 18.61 19.66 0.53
C LEU A 619 18.22 18.33 -0.12
N GLU A 620 17.14 18.33 -0.91
CA GLU A 620 16.69 17.18 -1.67
C GLU A 620 16.62 17.49 -3.16
N PHE A 621 17.36 16.69 -3.93
CA PHE A 621 17.21 16.55 -5.36
C PHE A 621 16.32 15.31 -5.60
N ASP A 622 15.16 15.54 -6.21
CA ASP A 622 14.25 14.46 -6.59
C ASP A 622 14.78 13.78 -7.88
N PHE A 623 13.95 13.02 -8.59
CA PHE A 623 14.35 11.98 -9.55
C PHE A 623 15.37 12.35 -10.62
N SER A 624 15.16 13.42 -11.39
CA SER A 624 15.88 13.68 -12.66
C SER A 624 17.21 14.41 -12.53
N PHE A 625 17.61 14.84 -11.33
CA PHE A 625 18.81 15.65 -11.15
C PHE A 625 20.08 14.81 -11.32
N ASN A 626 20.96 15.22 -12.25
CA ASN A 626 22.22 14.54 -12.52
C ASN A 626 23.38 15.51 -12.80
N GLN A 627 23.36 16.71 -12.22
CA GLN A 627 24.44 17.70 -12.35
C GLN A 627 25.49 17.53 -11.23
N PRO A 628 26.77 17.83 -11.48
CA PRO A 628 27.81 17.79 -10.46
C PRO A 628 27.59 18.85 -9.36
N LEU A 629 27.94 18.50 -8.12
CA LEU A 629 27.85 19.40 -6.96
C LEU A 629 29.23 20.00 -6.66
N PHE A 630 29.48 21.22 -7.14
CA PHE A 630 30.71 21.95 -6.83
C PHE A 630 30.59 22.76 -5.53
N ARG A 631 31.70 22.84 -4.79
CA ARG A 631 31.79 23.54 -3.50
C ARG A 631 31.36 25.00 -3.58
N ASP A 632 31.75 25.71 -4.64
CA ASP A 632 31.55 27.16 -4.79
C ASP A 632 30.08 27.56 -4.97
N TYR A 633 29.20 26.59 -5.24
CA TYR A 633 27.76 26.82 -5.45
C TYR A 633 26.88 26.32 -4.30
N LEU A 634 27.48 25.77 -3.24
CA LEU A 634 26.79 25.34 -2.02
C LEU A 634 26.78 26.49 -0.99
N PRO A 635 25.93 26.41 0.06
CA PRO A 635 25.92 27.41 1.12
C PRO A 635 27.30 27.64 1.76
N MET A 636 27.61 28.90 2.11
CA MET A 636 28.84 29.23 2.85
C MET A 636 28.92 28.43 4.16
N GLU A 637 30.09 27.86 4.46
CA GLU A 637 30.30 26.90 5.58
C GLU A 637 29.49 25.60 5.53
N ASN A 638 28.73 25.37 4.45
CA ASN A 638 27.85 24.23 4.19
C ASN A 638 27.14 23.68 5.43
N SER A 639 26.02 24.31 5.78
CA SER A 639 25.13 23.93 6.89
C SER A 639 24.34 22.63 6.68
N ILE A 640 24.43 22.00 5.52
CA ILE A 640 23.59 20.85 5.15
C ILE A 640 23.88 19.66 6.07
N LYS A 641 22.84 19.21 6.78
CA LYS A 641 22.83 18.01 7.63
C LYS A 641 22.19 16.82 6.94
N THR A 642 21.24 17.05 6.02
CA THR A 642 20.60 16.00 5.23
C THR A 642 20.66 16.31 3.75
N LEU A 643 21.23 15.38 2.98
CA LEU A 643 21.27 15.44 1.52
C LEU A 643 20.52 14.24 0.93
N VAL A 644 19.63 14.48 -0.02
CA VAL A 644 18.89 13.43 -0.75
C VAL A 644 19.21 13.53 -2.24
N LEU A 645 19.61 12.41 -2.84
CA LEU A 645 19.98 12.28 -4.24
C LEU A 645 19.04 11.29 -4.95
N GLY A 646 18.31 11.79 -5.95
CA GLY A 646 17.34 11.05 -6.76
C GLY A 646 17.92 9.92 -7.60
N GLU A 647 17.04 9.22 -8.33
CA GLU A 647 17.36 7.98 -9.07
C GLU A 647 18.35 8.19 -10.23
N ASP A 648 18.28 9.33 -10.92
CA ASP A 648 19.15 9.59 -12.07
C ASP A 648 20.55 10.12 -11.68
N PHE A 649 20.78 10.41 -10.40
CA PHE A 649 22.06 10.96 -9.95
C PHE A 649 23.19 9.93 -10.07
N ASP A 650 24.12 10.18 -10.99
CA ASP A 650 25.28 9.34 -11.32
C ASP A 650 26.56 10.19 -11.43
N GLN A 651 26.80 11.00 -10.41
CA GLN A 651 27.97 11.87 -10.32
C GLN A 651 28.88 11.50 -9.14
N ILE A 652 30.09 12.06 -9.15
CA ILE A 652 31.00 11.98 -8.01
C ILE A 652 30.46 12.86 -6.88
N LEU A 653 30.37 12.31 -5.67
CA LEU A 653 30.04 13.06 -4.45
C LEU A 653 31.28 13.16 -3.56
N VAL A 654 31.81 14.38 -3.44
CA VAL A 654 32.95 14.69 -2.56
C VAL A 654 32.42 15.01 -1.16
N LEU A 655 32.62 14.09 -0.22
CA LEU A 655 32.06 14.23 1.14
C LEU A 655 32.69 15.39 1.93
N GLU A 656 33.91 15.82 1.58
CA GLU A 656 34.57 16.96 2.23
C GLU A 656 33.81 18.28 2.07
N TYR A 657 32.98 18.38 1.03
CA TYR A 657 32.15 19.57 0.81
C TYR A 657 31.06 19.67 1.89
N PHE A 658 30.64 18.56 2.50
CA PHE A 658 29.51 18.47 3.43
C PHE A 658 29.96 18.08 4.85
N LYS A 659 30.80 18.91 5.49
CA LYS A 659 31.38 18.60 6.81
C LYS A 659 30.35 18.38 7.93
N LYS A 660 29.16 18.99 7.81
CA LYS A 660 28.05 18.87 8.78
C LYS A 660 27.03 17.79 8.41
N LEU A 661 27.22 17.06 7.31
CA LEU A 661 26.28 16.05 6.84
C LEU A 661 26.11 14.95 7.88
N GLU A 662 24.89 14.72 8.32
CA GLU A 662 24.53 13.64 9.25
C GLU A 662 23.84 12.48 8.53
N THR A 663 23.03 12.80 7.52
CA THR A 663 22.24 11.83 6.75
C THR A 663 22.42 12.03 5.26
N LEU A 664 22.79 10.97 4.55
CA LEU A 664 22.82 10.93 3.09
C LEU A 664 21.80 9.91 2.59
N LYS A 665 20.80 10.33 1.80
CA LYS A 665 19.86 9.40 1.15
C LYS A 665 20.22 9.27 -0.33
N VAL A 666 20.42 8.05 -0.81
CA VAL A 666 20.92 7.76 -2.15
C VAL A 666 19.96 6.84 -2.88
N TYR A 667 19.28 7.35 -3.89
CA TYR A 667 18.43 6.56 -4.78
C TYR A 667 19.13 6.24 -6.11
N GLY A 668 20.03 7.11 -6.59
CA GLY A 668 20.88 6.89 -7.75
C GLY A 668 22.17 6.13 -7.44
N LYS A 669 23.23 6.34 -8.21
CA LYS A 669 24.48 5.55 -8.14
C LYS A 669 25.76 6.43 -8.02
N PRO A 670 25.81 7.37 -7.05
CA PRO A 670 26.97 8.24 -6.90
C PRO A 670 28.23 7.48 -6.49
N LYS A 671 29.37 7.95 -6.99
CA LYS A 671 30.69 7.52 -6.48
C LYS A 671 31.10 8.39 -5.30
N LEU A 672 31.12 7.82 -4.10
CA LEU A 672 31.53 8.53 -2.88
C LEU A 672 33.06 8.59 -2.78
N ILE A 673 33.62 9.80 -2.67
CA ILE A 673 35.06 9.99 -2.42
C ILE A 673 35.31 10.89 -1.20
N LEU A 674 36.39 10.57 -0.47
CA LEU A 674 36.79 11.26 0.76
C LEU A 674 37.73 12.44 0.54
N LYS A 675 38.45 12.50 -0.59
CA LYS A 675 39.32 13.63 -0.95
C LYS A 675 39.15 13.94 -2.43
N ALA A 676 39.17 15.21 -2.79
CA ALA A 676 39.26 15.60 -4.20
C ALA A 676 40.65 15.19 -4.72
N ASN A 677 40.72 14.22 -5.64
CA ASN A 677 41.98 13.89 -6.30
C ASN A 677 42.34 15.05 -7.23
N THR A 678 43.43 15.77 -6.92
CA THR A 678 43.91 16.93 -7.69
C THR A 678 44.41 16.56 -9.09
N THR A 679 44.63 15.28 -9.39
CA THR A 679 45.15 14.80 -10.69
C THR A 679 44.10 14.63 -11.79
N THR A 680 42.81 14.83 -11.52
CA THR A 680 41.73 14.83 -12.54
C THR A 680 40.88 16.10 -12.52
N LEU A 681 41.30 17.14 -11.78
CA LEU A 681 40.52 18.38 -11.65
C LEU A 681 41.33 19.66 -11.92
N TYR A 682 42.66 19.61 -12.09
CA TYR A 682 43.45 20.80 -12.36
C TYR A 682 44.70 20.54 -13.22
N SER A 683 44.61 20.89 -14.50
CA SER A 683 45.71 21.43 -15.33
C SER A 683 45.03 22.29 -16.39
N THR A 684 45.16 23.61 -16.51
CA THR A 684 46.17 24.60 -16.10
C THR A 684 45.49 26.00 -16.11
N PRO A 685 46.10 27.06 -15.57
CA PRO A 685 45.40 28.28 -15.16
C PRO A 685 44.98 29.23 -16.29
N ILE A 686 43.90 29.95 -16.00
CA ILE A 686 43.23 31.03 -16.73
C ILE A 686 44.19 31.93 -17.51
N LYS A 687 44.07 31.93 -18.85
CA LYS A 687 44.17 33.16 -19.69
C LYS A 687 43.15 33.09 -20.84
N LYS A 688 42.56 34.25 -21.10
CA LYS A 688 41.37 34.54 -21.90
C LYS A 688 41.37 34.01 -23.35
N ASN A 689 40.15 33.66 -23.78
CA ASN A 689 39.60 33.71 -25.15
C ASN A 689 40.28 32.87 -26.25
N LYS A 690 39.72 31.69 -26.52
CA LYS A 690 39.29 31.22 -27.87
C LYS A 690 38.76 29.77 -27.94
N ASP A 691 38.78 29.00 -26.84
CA ASP A 691 38.46 27.56 -26.90
C ASP A 691 36.99 27.19 -26.56
N HIS A 692 36.07 28.15 -26.61
CA HIS A 692 34.65 27.85 -26.33
C HIS A 692 34.03 26.92 -27.39
N ASP A 693 34.56 26.95 -28.62
CA ASP A 693 34.03 26.17 -29.76
C ASP A 693 34.62 24.75 -29.86
N ILE A 694 35.74 24.46 -29.18
CA ILE A 694 36.34 23.11 -29.17
C ILE A 694 35.74 22.26 -28.04
N LEU A 695 35.38 22.88 -26.90
CA LEU A 695 34.75 22.22 -25.74
C LEU A 695 33.40 21.57 -26.08
N MET A 696 32.64 22.16 -27.00
CA MET A 696 31.35 21.62 -27.43
C MET A 696 31.48 20.32 -28.25
N ASN A 697 32.57 20.11 -28.99
CA ASN A 697 32.70 18.92 -29.84
C ASN A 697 33.09 17.64 -29.07
N TYR A 698 33.83 17.76 -27.97
CA TYR A 698 34.19 16.61 -27.13
C TYR A 698 33.02 16.12 -26.27
N LEU A 699 32.23 17.04 -25.72
CA LEU A 699 31.04 16.74 -24.91
C LEU A 699 29.89 16.14 -25.73
N ILE A 700 29.88 16.31 -27.06
CA ILE A 700 28.83 15.77 -27.96
C ILE A 700 29.19 14.40 -28.56
N THR A 701 30.48 14.06 -28.77
CA THR A 701 30.85 12.89 -29.61
C THR A 701 31.60 11.75 -28.90
N GLY A 702 32.12 11.96 -27.69
CA GLY A 702 32.60 10.86 -26.84
C GLY A 702 33.77 10.02 -27.39
N LYS A 703 34.62 10.55 -28.29
CA LYS A 703 35.86 9.87 -28.72
C LYS A 703 37.10 10.68 -28.38
N GLU A 704 38.05 10.05 -27.68
CA GLU A 704 39.40 10.58 -27.44
C GLU A 704 40.27 10.54 -28.72
N PRO A 705 41.20 11.50 -28.90
CA PRO A 705 42.15 11.47 -30.01
C PRO A 705 43.28 10.47 -29.74
N SER A 706 43.62 9.68 -30.77
CA SER A 706 44.71 8.69 -30.73
C SER A 706 46.09 9.36 -30.70
N ILE A 707 46.94 8.99 -29.75
CA ILE A 707 48.36 9.35 -29.72
C ILE A 707 49.20 8.14 -30.14
N LYS A 708 50.14 8.37 -31.05
CA LYS A 708 51.11 7.39 -31.58
C LYS A 708 52.28 7.20 -30.63
N ASP A 709 52.81 5.98 -30.67
CA ASP A 709 54.01 5.48 -29.99
C ASP A 709 55.26 6.30 -30.28
N GLU A 710 56.12 6.45 -29.27
CA GLU A 710 57.57 6.50 -29.46
C GLU A 710 58.26 5.81 -28.27
N GLU A 711 59.16 4.89 -28.60
CA GLU A 711 59.95 4.02 -27.74
C GLU A 711 61.15 4.75 -27.11
N ASP A 712 61.75 4.03 -26.13
CA ASP A 712 63.18 3.93 -25.84
C ASP A 712 63.78 4.82 -24.73
N THR A 713 64.04 4.24 -23.55
CA THR A 713 65.34 3.62 -23.24
C THR A 713 65.40 3.09 -21.80
N ASP A 714 66.02 1.93 -21.70
CA ASP A 714 66.23 1.07 -20.54
C ASP A 714 67.40 1.55 -19.65
N LYS A 715 67.29 1.35 -18.32
CA LYS A 715 68.41 1.20 -17.35
C LYS A 715 67.92 0.92 -15.91
N ASP A 716 67.77 -0.36 -15.64
CA ASP A 716 68.42 -1.17 -14.60
C ASP A 716 68.38 -0.80 -13.09
N LEU A 717 68.09 -1.86 -12.32
CA LEU A 717 68.34 -2.18 -10.90
C LEU A 717 67.43 -1.63 -9.78
N GLY A 718 66.80 -2.59 -9.07
CA GLY A 718 66.52 -2.46 -7.64
C GLY A 718 65.26 -3.19 -7.17
N ASP A 719 65.37 -4.48 -6.87
CA ASP A 719 64.40 -5.20 -6.02
C ASP A 719 64.39 -4.58 -4.62
N GLU A 720 63.34 -3.83 -4.28
CA GLU A 720 62.95 -3.60 -2.89
C GLU A 720 61.44 -3.75 -2.73
N GLU A 721 61.11 -4.53 -1.70
CA GLU A 721 59.80 -4.88 -1.21
C GLU A 721 58.91 -3.63 -1.09
N LYS A 722 57.75 -3.62 -1.77
CA LYS A 722 56.65 -2.72 -1.42
C LYS A 722 56.04 -3.21 -0.11
N GLU A 723 56.72 -2.86 0.98
CA GLU A 723 56.12 -2.86 2.30
C GLU A 723 54.87 -1.98 2.30
N ASP A 724 53.82 -2.56 2.87
CA ASP A 724 52.61 -1.91 3.33
C ASP A 724 52.92 -0.61 4.09
N ILE A 725 52.74 0.54 3.45
CA ILE A 725 52.53 1.80 4.18
C ILE A 725 51.05 1.85 4.58
N CYS A 726 50.73 1.00 5.55
CA CYS A 726 49.69 1.27 6.53
C CYS A 726 50.33 2.11 7.65
N GLU A 727 50.62 3.38 7.36
CA GLU A 727 50.94 4.33 8.42
C GLU A 727 49.65 4.94 8.98
N ASN A 728 49.42 4.56 10.23
CA ASN A 728 48.47 5.15 11.15
C ASN A 728 48.70 6.66 11.28
N GLN A 729 47.67 7.45 10.97
CA GLN A 729 47.39 8.67 11.72
C GLN A 729 45.91 8.66 12.10
N ASP A 730 45.66 8.73 13.39
CA ASP A 730 44.35 8.89 13.99
C ASP A 730 43.58 10.06 13.36
N GLY A 731 42.47 9.73 12.73
CA GLY A 731 41.52 10.68 12.19
C GLY A 731 40.35 9.91 11.61
N ASN A 732 39.33 9.67 12.42
CA ASN A 732 38.00 9.31 11.90
C ASN A 732 37.54 10.47 10.97
N ILE A 733 37.92 10.49 9.69
CA ILE A 733 37.41 11.45 8.69
C ILE A 733 36.03 11.00 8.20
N PHE A 734 35.22 10.52 9.13
CA PHE A 734 33.80 10.37 8.90
C PHE A 734 33.25 11.60 9.58
N TYR A 735 32.88 12.57 8.76
CA TYR A 735 32.15 13.77 9.13
C TYR A 735 30.99 13.44 10.09
N ASN A 736 30.14 14.40 10.46
CA ASN A 736 29.00 14.14 11.35
C ASN A 736 27.98 13.06 10.84
N LEU A 737 28.31 12.36 9.75
CA LEU A 737 27.60 11.29 9.08
C LEU A 737 27.32 10.15 10.05
N LYS A 738 26.04 10.01 10.35
CA LYS A 738 25.46 8.96 11.18
C LYS A 738 24.77 7.92 10.32
N LEU A 739 24.28 8.31 9.13
CA LEU A 739 23.36 7.52 8.34
C LEU A 739 23.59 7.70 6.83
N ILE A 740 23.69 6.58 6.10
CA ILE A 740 23.53 6.52 4.64
C ILE A 740 22.29 5.67 4.36
N GLU A 741 21.21 6.27 3.87
CA GLU A 741 20.00 5.58 3.48
C GLU A 741 20.03 5.25 1.99
N THR A 742 19.69 4.03 1.58
CA THR A 742 19.56 3.70 0.14
C THR A 742 18.58 2.54 -0.07
N PRO A 743 17.86 2.48 -1.20
CA PRO A 743 16.97 1.37 -1.49
C PRO A 743 17.70 0.03 -1.50
N VAL A 744 17.00 -1.02 -1.03
CA VAL A 744 17.59 -2.35 -0.92
C VAL A 744 17.90 -3.02 -2.26
N ASP A 745 17.35 -2.50 -3.35
CA ASP A 745 17.50 -2.89 -4.74
C ASP A 745 18.58 -2.07 -5.50
N ASN A 746 19.16 -1.05 -4.86
CA ASN A 746 20.24 -0.25 -5.42
C ASN A 746 21.59 -0.97 -5.38
N THR A 747 21.65 -2.13 -6.04
CA THR A 747 22.81 -3.03 -6.07
C THR A 747 24.05 -2.36 -6.65
N LYS A 748 23.90 -1.49 -7.66
CA LYS A 748 25.01 -0.75 -8.27
C LYS A 748 25.71 0.18 -7.29
N PHE A 749 24.96 0.92 -6.47
CA PHE A 749 25.55 1.74 -5.41
C PHE A 749 26.19 0.86 -4.33
N LEU A 750 25.53 -0.22 -3.90
CA LEU A 750 26.06 -1.13 -2.88
C LEU A 750 27.36 -1.83 -3.30
N ASP A 751 27.49 -2.17 -4.58
CA ASP A 751 28.67 -2.84 -5.13
C ASP A 751 29.86 -1.88 -5.26
N SER A 752 29.60 -0.60 -5.54
CA SER A 752 30.63 0.46 -5.60
C SER A 752 30.94 1.09 -4.23
N LEU A 753 30.11 0.83 -3.21
CA LEU A 753 30.28 1.41 -1.88
C LEU A 753 31.50 0.82 -1.18
N ASN A 754 32.42 1.70 -0.75
CA ASN A 754 33.58 1.29 0.03
C ASN A 754 33.12 0.60 1.34
N PRO A 755 33.69 -0.57 1.71
CA PRO A 755 33.34 -1.31 2.94
C PRO A 755 33.28 -0.45 4.22
N ILE A 756 34.08 0.61 4.29
CA ILE A 756 34.15 1.49 5.44
C ILE A 756 32.83 2.23 5.72
N PHE A 757 32.03 2.50 4.68
CA PHE A 757 30.74 3.18 4.80
C PHE A 757 29.58 2.26 5.18
N PHE A 758 29.75 0.92 5.09
CA PHE A 758 28.71 -0.03 5.47
C PHE A 758 28.28 0.12 6.93
N ARG A 759 29.12 0.67 7.81
CA ARG A 759 28.75 0.96 9.20
C ARG A 759 27.64 2.01 9.32
N PHE A 760 27.55 2.98 8.41
CA PHE A 760 26.51 4.03 8.38
C PHE A 760 25.27 3.64 7.57
N LEU A 761 25.37 2.59 6.75
CA LEU A 761 24.33 2.19 5.82
C LEU A 761 23.01 1.80 6.53
N LYS A 762 21.87 2.21 6.00
CA LYS A 762 20.54 1.73 6.37
C LYS A 762 19.78 1.54 5.07
N LEU A 763 19.35 0.31 4.83
CA LEU A 763 18.57 0.06 3.62
C LEU A 763 17.10 0.29 3.87
N THR A 764 16.44 0.95 2.93
CA THR A 764 15.02 1.20 2.98
C THR A 764 14.31 0.48 1.84
N LYS A 765 13.06 0.08 2.06
CA LYS A 765 12.21 -0.36 0.94
C LYS A 765 12.04 0.85 0.02
N LYS A 766 12.25 0.68 -1.29
CA LYS A 766 12.01 1.74 -2.27
C LYS A 766 10.61 2.31 -2.00
N PRO A 767 10.46 3.62 -1.72
CA PRO A 767 9.13 4.19 -1.60
C PRO A 767 8.42 3.92 -2.94
N PHE A 768 7.26 3.26 -2.88
CA PHE A 768 6.37 3.11 -4.04
C PHE A 768 5.99 4.51 -4.52
N LYS A 769 6.73 5.08 -5.47
CA LYS A 769 6.27 6.21 -6.28
C LYS A 769 5.50 5.59 -7.44
N LEU A 770 4.16 5.63 -7.36
CA LEU A 770 3.31 5.38 -8.51
C LEU A 770 3.64 6.44 -9.57
N PHE A 771 4.39 6.06 -10.59
CA PHE A 771 4.45 6.82 -11.84
C PHE A 771 3.18 6.47 -12.62
N ALA A 772 2.11 7.21 -12.35
CA ALA A 772 1.03 7.35 -13.31
C ALA A 772 1.50 8.36 -14.35
N PHE A 773 1.73 7.88 -15.58
CA PHE A 773 1.94 8.71 -16.76
C PHE A 773 0.73 9.60 -17.04
#